data_AF-A0A2V5WVZ5-F1
#
_entry.id   AF-A0A2V5WVZ5-F1
#
_cell.length_a   1.000
_cell.length_b   1.000
_cell.length_c   1.000
_cell.angle_alpha   90.00
_cell.angle_beta   90.00
_cell.angle_gamma   90.00
#
_symmetry.space_group_name_H-M   'P 1'
#
loop_
_entity.id
_entity.type
_entity.pdbx_description
1 polymer ?
#
loop_
_entity_poly.entity_id
_entity_poly.type
_entity_poly.pdbx_seq_one_letter_code
_entity_poly.pdbx_strand_id
1 'polypeptide(L)'
;MQIDPWILAFSALTVIATVWMGFWSAKRSRTAGDFFVAGRSVSVGWNASAISGEYLSAASFMGVAGMVMSSGYDALWYPVCYACGYLFLLLFIAGPLRRFGAYTIPDFAEGRFVSPLFRKIAVVFVLFIGFFYTMPQMKGAGTTLAYIFPGLPYWAGVVLVGAVITLNVAMGGMKGITLVQAFQYWLKMFAISVPIFVLMAVYGHYGKQLEDNLPDHSKPLPEALKKLEYEVDFSGPPGFWVKYEYKIRSWLKLSAKRPYFFSGKFGSHQYMGSEIPLYQLLSTFGALAEHEVLRQKSLPKYKLIPFPSESRSSSRFAADVLEALTNNGITLVSNAGFVLRAVPTEVAKTAYASEMRKPLPAKAPPDDTWLNPFGPLTTKAAKTAAAARTNIEELVTDIPLKPGTPTDANLFVRLERAPISQALDMYGGLVGRTPPSGRTETLDQLDKKFNFLLTRLHLLEPPGYLPGEVNYRNTNPITAGQLKSVLETAFTTNRITVIAIGDRHLQAVPTQTLERLRQETRNFRIQSLARTERAYALLYTYSLIIALVCGTAGLPHILVRFYTNPNGVAAKRTTMWVMILIGVFYLFPPVFGVLGRNLMPDLYAATGAKGTDKVVLELPRILNETGSAPAPGAAVSALADRTGAADEASAATREGARAPQKKRIPWGSILSGITCAGAFAAFMSTFSGLLVSLTGALAHDVYGRMLNPKSTPDQRMRMFKVCAVLCGSGAILLGFFVEKFEINKMVGWAFAIAATSYFPLLFLSTWWRGITMKGAATGMLVGGTFSLVTIASTMLADQAPWAKGLADFYAGHPLLRILAEQPAIWALPLAILLMIIVSKLTRTEVPADIRMKMLVLHAPEKLGLKQEYIQEHQAR
;
A
#
# COMPACT_ATOMS: atom_id res chain seq x y z
N MET A 1 3.66 30.23 -17.71
CA MET A 1 3.84 29.73 -16.33
C MET A 1 3.16 30.70 -15.38
N GLN A 2 2.01 30.35 -14.81
CA GLN A 2 1.32 31.20 -13.82
C GLN A 2 1.54 30.62 -12.43
N ILE A 3 2.21 31.37 -11.56
CA ILE A 3 2.34 31.06 -10.14
C ILE A 3 1.03 31.47 -9.46
N ASP A 4 0.47 30.58 -8.65
CA ASP A 4 -0.73 30.90 -7.90
C ASP A 4 -0.37 31.83 -6.71
N PRO A 5 -0.90 33.07 -6.68
CA PRO A 5 -0.50 34.05 -5.68
C PRO A 5 -0.89 33.64 -4.26
N TRP A 6 -1.99 32.90 -4.07
CA TRP A 6 -2.45 32.48 -2.75
C TRP A 6 -1.58 31.37 -2.19
N ILE A 7 -1.24 30.40 -3.03
CA ILE A 7 -0.36 29.30 -2.63
C ILE A 7 1.02 29.83 -2.26
N LEU A 8 1.54 30.77 -3.06
CA LEU A 8 2.79 31.45 -2.77
C LEU A 8 2.71 32.24 -1.45
N ALA A 9 1.65 33.03 -1.26
CA ALA A 9 1.49 33.88 -0.07
C ALA A 9 1.46 33.08 1.24
N PHE A 10 0.61 32.04 1.34
CA PHE A 10 0.53 31.22 2.57
C PHE A 10 1.82 30.44 2.83
N SER A 11 2.45 29.91 1.79
CA SER A 11 3.71 29.20 1.91
C SER A 11 4.85 30.12 2.33
N ALA A 12 4.97 31.29 1.69
CA ALA A 12 5.97 32.30 2.02
C ALA A 12 5.78 32.84 3.44
N LEU A 13 4.54 33.13 3.85
CA LEU A 13 4.21 33.57 5.21
C LEU A 13 4.69 32.54 6.25
N THR A 14 4.48 31.25 5.98
CA THR A 14 4.91 30.17 6.87
C THR A 14 6.43 30.10 7.01
N VAL A 15 7.15 30.17 5.89
CA VAL A 15 8.62 30.16 5.88
C VAL A 15 9.15 31.40 6.59
N ILE A 16 8.63 32.59 6.27
CA ILE A 16 9.03 33.86 6.88
C ILE A 16 8.76 33.83 8.39
N ALA A 17 7.57 33.41 8.84
CA ALA A 17 7.24 33.32 10.25
C ALA A 17 8.16 32.33 10.99
N THR A 18 8.41 31.16 10.40
CA THR A 18 9.31 30.14 10.95
C THR A 18 10.74 30.67 11.12
N VAL A 19 11.26 31.31 10.07
CA VAL A 19 12.61 31.87 10.04
C VAL A 19 12.71 33.04 11.03
N TRP A 20 11.73 33.95 11.03
CA TRP A 20 11.67 35.08 11.95
C TRP A 20 11.62 34.63 13.42
N MET A 21 10.78 33.67 13.78
CA MET A 21 10.72 33.11 15.13
C MET A 21 12.06 32.45 15.52
N GLY A 22 12.71 31.77 14.58
CA GLY A 22 14.03 31.19 14.78
C GLY A 22 15.10 32.23 15.11
N PHE A 23 15.21 33.28 14.28
CA PHE A 23 16.12 34.41 14.52
C PHE A 23 15.80 35.17 15.81
N TRP A 24 14.53 35.43 16.07
CA TRP A 24 14.08 36.14 17.27
C TRP A 24 14.44 35.36 18.54
N SER A 25 14.26 34.04 18.54
CA SER A 25 14.61 33.19 19.68
C SER A 25 16.13 32.96 19.81
N ALA A 26 16.87 32.94 18.71
CA ALA A 26 18.33 32.89 18.71
C ALA A 26 18.93 34.05 19.52
N LYS A 27 18.38 35.27 19.40
CA LYS A 27 18.83 36.46 20.15
C LYS A 27 18.63 36.34 21.68
N ARG A 28 17.75 35.44 22.14
CA ARG A 28 17.45 35.19 23.55
C ARG A 28 18.20 33.99 24.14
N SER A 29 18.85 33.16 23.32
CA SER A 29 19.59 31.98 23.78
C SER A 29 21.05 32.34 24.03
N ARG A 30 21.39 32.68 25.28
CA ARG A 30 22.74 33.18 25.65
C ARG A 30 23.59 32.16 26.41
N THR A 31 23.02 31.04 26.87
CA THR A 31 23.72 30.04 27.70
C THR A 31 23.82 28.68 27.01
N ALA A 32 24.83 27.88 27.38
CA ALA A 32 24.95 26.49 26.91
C ALA A 32 23.72 25.63 27.29
N GLY A 33 23.10 25.90 28.45
CA GLY A 33 21.87 25.24 28.87
C GLY A 33 20.67 25.56 27.98
N ASP A 34 20.51 26.81 27.55
CA ASP A 34 19.50 27.21 26.55
C ASP A 34 19.77 26.53 25.19
N PHE A 35 21.05 26.39 24.84
CA PHE A 35 21.45 25.89 23.54
C PHE A 35 21.28 24.37 23.39
N PHE A 36 21.61 23.57 24.42
CA PHE A 36 21.58 22.11 24.36
C PHE A 36 20.37 21.44 25.01
N VAL A 37 19.69 22.09 25.97
CA VAL A 37 18.53 21.49 26.68
C VAL A 37 17.37 22.48 26.90
N ALA A 38 17.36 23.58 26.14
CA ALA A 38 16.36 24.64 26.25
C ALA A 38 16.18 25.21 27.68
N GLY A 39 17.22 25.15 28.53
CA GLY A 39 17.19 25.63 29.90
C GLY A 39 16.23 24.88 30.83
N ARG A 40 15.66 23.74 30.39
CA ARG A 40 14.66 22.96 31.13
C ARG A 40 13.43 23.75 31.59
N SER A 41 13.09 24.84 30.91
CA SER A 41 12.05 25.80 31.35
C SER A 41 10.79 25.82 30.48
N VAL A 42 10.64 24.86 29.56
CA VAL A 42 9.50 24.83 28.61
C VAL A 42 8.28 24.22 29.30
N SER A 43 7.12 24.89 29.19
CA SER A 43 5.88 24.39 29.78
C SER A 43 5.40 23.10 29.10
N VAL A 44 4.65 22.28 29.82
CA VAL A 44 4.22 20.93 29.39
C VAL A 44 3.51 20.96 28.04
N GLY A 45 2.56 21.88 27.83
CA GLY A 45 1.79 21.95 26.58
C GLY A 45 2.63 22.38 25.37
N TRP A 46 3.52 23.36 25.56
CA TRP A 46 4.44 23.81 24.51
C TRP A 46 5.49 22.75 24.17
N ASN A 47 6.01 22.06 25.19
CA ASN A 47 6.96 20.98 24.96
C ASN A 47 6.28 19.79 24.26
N ALA A 48 5.05 19.44 24.66
CA ALA A 48 4.27 18.41 23.99
C ALA A 48 4.01 18.76 22.53
N SER A 49 3.61 20.01 22.25
CA SER A 49 3.41 20.51 20.88
C SER A 49 4.71 20.47 20.07
N ALA A 50 5.86 20.83 20.67
CA ALA A 50 7.15 20.79 19.98
C ALA A 50 7.58 19.36 19.65
N ILE A 51 7.37 18.43 20.58
CA ILE A 51 7.70 17.01 20.41
C ILE A 51 6.78 16.37 19.36
N SER A 52 5.47 16.60 19.44
CA SER A 52 4.51 16.17 18.41
C SER A 52 4.82 16.82 17.05
N GLY A 53 5.21 18.10 17.05
CA GLY A 53 5.63 18.82 15.85
C GLY A 53 6.85 18.19 15.18
N GLU A 54 7.88 17.81 15.93
CA GLU A 54 9.04 17.11 15.39
C GLU A 54 8.67 15.72 14.87
N TYR A 55 7.84 14.99 15.61
CA TYR A 55 7.40 13.65 15.27
C TYR A 55 6.58 13.60 13.97
N LEU A 56 5.68 14.56 13.77
CA LEU A 56 4.80 14.65 12.61
C LEU A 56 5.55 15.20 11.38
N SER A 57 6.13 14.28 10.61
CA SER A 57 7.00 14.56 9.47
C SER A 57 6.25 14.69 8.13
N ALA A 58 7.00 14.86 7.04
CA ALA A 58 6.46 14.73 5.68
C ALA A 58 5.72 13.39 5.47
N ALA A 59 6.19 12.32 6.12
CA ALA A 59 5.54 11.03 6.07
C ALA A 59 4.15 11.06 6.74
N SER A 60 4.04 11.70 7.89
CA SER A 60 2.75 11.83 8.59
C SER A 60 1.76 12.71 7.83
N PHE A 61 2.23 13.83 7.27
CA PHE A 61 1.36 14.82 6.62
C PHE A 61 0.98 14.43 5.18
N MET A 62 1.97 14.11 4.33
CA MET A 62 1.77 13.76 2.92
C MET A 62 1.78 12.24 2.71
N GLY A 63 2.73 11.55 3.33
CA GLY A 63 2.95 10.12 3.12
C GLY A 63 1.74 9.27 3.50
N VAL A 64 1.15 9.43 4.69
CA VAL A 64 -0.01 8.63 5.12
C VAL A 64 -1.22 8.87 4.21
N ALA A 65 -1.49 10.12 3.82
CA ALA A 65 -2.58 10.43 2.89
C ALA A 65 -2.35 9.77 1.51
N GLY A 66 -1.13 9.87 0.97
CA GLY A 66 -0.74 9.22 -0.28
C GLY A 66 -0.78 7.69 -0.20
N MET A 67 -0.42 7.11 0.96
CA MET A 67 -0.48 5.68 1.21
C MET A 67 -1.92 5.17 1.33
N VAL A 68 -2.79 5.89 2.05
CA VAL A 68 -4.20 5.52 2.15
C VAL A 68 -4.84 5.62 0.77
N MET A 69 -4.51 6.65 -0.02
CA MET A 69 -4.96 6.72 -1.41
C MET A 69 -4.47 5.51 -2.23
N SER A 70 -3.17 5.18 -2.19
CA SER A 70 -2.58 4.09 -2.98
C SER A 70 -3.06 2.71 -2.55
N SER A 71 -3.28 2.51 -1.25
CA SER A 71 -3.37 1.19 -0.62
C SER A 71 -4.69 0.94 0.09
N GLY A 72 -5.55 1.94 0.28
CA GLY A 72 -6.83 1.80 1.00
C GLY A 72 -6.68 1.87 2.51
N TYR A 73 -7.75 1.55 3.23
CA TYR A 73 -7.75 1.51 4.69
C TYR A 73 -6.87 0.42 5.29
N ASP A 74 -6.48 -0.58 4.49
CA ASP A 74 -5.45 -1.54 4.85
C ASP A 74 -4.13 -0.86 5.28
N ALA A 75 -3.90 0.41 4.93
CA ALA A 75 -2.73 1.18 5.36
C ALA A 75 -2.88 1.82 6.77
N LEU A 76 -4.07 1.81 7.39
CA LEU A 76 -4.32 2.51 8.65
C LEU A 76 -3.50 1.99 9.84
N TRP A 77 -3.05 0.74 9.79
CA TRP A 77 -2.18 0.20 10.84
C TRP A 77 -0.78 0.85 10.86
N TYR A 78 -0.32 1.49 9.76
CA TYR A 78 0.97 2.19 9.73
C TYR A 78 1.03 3.34 10.76
N PRO A 79 0.13 4.34 10.72
CA PRO A 79 0.03 5.38 11.75
C PRO A 79 -0.07 4.84 13.18
N VAL A 80 -0.84 3.76 13.37
CA VAL A 80 -1.01 3.12 14.67
C VAL A 80 0.33 2.57 15.17
N CYS A 81 1.08 1.86 14.32
CA CYS A 81 2.38 1.32 14.69
C CYS A 81 3.42 2.42 14.98
N TYR A 82 3.37 3.53 14.24
CA TYR A 82 4.20 4.71 14.55
C TYR A 82 3.90 5.21 15.97
N ALA A 83 2.63 5.32 16.35
CA ALA A 83 2.22 5.79 17.67
C ALA A 83 2.59 4.76 18.77
N CYS A 84 2.40 3.47 18.51
CA CYS A 84 2.77 2.38 19.43
C CYS A 84 4.28 2.35 19.72
N GLY A 85 5.13 2.50 18.70
CA GLY A 85 6.58 2.56 18.90
C GLY A 85 7.01 3.77 19.73
N TYR A 86 6.34 4.89 19.54
CA TYR A 86 6.56 6.07 20.36
C TYR A 86 6.12 5.85 21.82
N LEU A 87 4.95 5.24 22.04
CA LEU A 87 4.49 4.84 23.38
C LEU A 87 5.48 3.87 24.05
N PHE A 88 6.05 2.93 23.28
CA PHE A 88 7.06 2.02 23.80
C PHE A 88 8.31 2.78 24.28
N LEU A 89 8.85 3.68 23.45
CA LEU A 89 9.99 4.53 23.80
C LEU A 89 9.76 5.28 25.11
N LEU A 90 8.56 5.85 25.25
CA LEU A 90 8.14 6.61 26.42
C LEU A 90 8.09 5.80 27.70
N LEU A 91 7.49 4.61 27.63
CA LEU A 91 7.25 3.76 28.80
C LEU A 91 8.54 3.08 29.26
N PHE A 92 9.40 2.64 28.33
CA PHE A 92 10.50 1.73 28.65
C PHE A 92 11.89 2.34 28.55
N ILE A 93 12.10 3.41 27.79
CA ILE A 93 13.45 3.94 27.47
C ILE A 93 13.64 5.37 27.98
N ALA A 94 12.68 6.26 27.71
CA ALA A 94 12.82 7.69 27.97
C ALA A 94 13.05 8.01 29.46
N GLY A 95 12.28 7.39 30.36
CA GLY A 95 12.41 7.58 31.80
C GLY A 95 13.78 7.19 32.36
N PRO A 96 14.23 5.94 32.13
CA PRO A 96 15.56 5.50 32.55
C PRO A 96 16.70 6.36 32.00
N LEU A 97 16.71 6.62 30.69
CA LEU A 97 17.79 7.40 30.06
C LEU A 97 17.81 8.85 30.57
N ARG A 98 16.65 9.42 30.91
CA ARG A 98 16.56 10.73 31.56
C ARG A 98 17.29 10.75 32.90
N ARG A 99 17.11 9.73 33.73
CA ARG A 99 17.70 9.60 35.07
C ARG A 99 19.20 9.37 35.01
N PHE A 100 19.65 8.57 34.05
CA PHE A 100 21.08 8.42 33.75
C PHE A 100 21.72 9.76 33.37
N GLY A 101 20.96 10.57 32.62
CA GLY A 101 21.29 11.97 32.36
C GLY A 101 22.44 12.17 31.38
N ALA A 102 22.63 11.20 30.49
CA ALA A 102 23.40 11.34 29.27
C ALA A 102 22.71 12.34 28.33
N TYR A 103 23.50 13.12 27.58
CA TYR A 103 22.96 14.10 26.64
C TYR A 103 22.68 13.51 25.25
N THR A 104 23.36 12.42 24.90
CA THR A 104 23.24 11.74 23.61
C THR A 104 23.21 10.21 23.81
N ILE A 105 22.76 9.47 22.79
CA ILE A 105 22.85 8.00 22.81
C ILE A 105 24.31 7.52 22.90
N PRO A 106 25.27 8.07 22.12
CA PRO A 106 26.67 7.70 22.27
C PRO A 106 27.23 7.99 23.68
N ASP A 107 26.74 9.02 24.35
CA ASP A 107 27.10 9.33 25.73
C ASP A 107 26.55 8.29 26.72
N PHE A 108 25.28 7.87 26.56
CA PHE A 108 24.71 6.75 27.32
C PHE A 108 25.48 5.45 27.06
N ALA A 109 25.82 5.17 25.81
CA ALA A 109 26.59 4.00 25.41
C ALA A 109 27.99 3.98 26.06
N GLU A 110 28.73 5.10 26.03
CA GLU A 110 30.01 5.19 26.73
C GLU A 110 29.85 5.01 28.24
N GLY A 111 28.91 5.71 28.86
CA GLY A 111 28.69 5.61 30.30
C GLY A 111 28.29 4.20 30.73
N ARG A 112 27.45 3.53 29.95
CA ARG A 112 26.96 2.17 30.24
C ARG A 112 28.03 1.10 30.14
N PHE A 113 29.00 1.25 29.22
CA PHE A 113 30.01 0.23 28.91
C PHE A 113 31.46 0.64 29.26
N VAL A 114 31.69 1.88 29.70
CA VAL A 114 33.02 2.45 30.02
C VAL A 114 34.00 2.30 28.83
N SER A 115 33.52 2.49 27.60
CA SER A 115 34.30 2.25 26.38
C SER A 115 34.21 3.42 25.40
N PRO A 116 35.32 4.16 25.19
CA PRO A 116 35.41 5.21 24.17
C PRO A 116 35.27 4.68 22.73
N LEU A 117 35.69 3.43 22.48
CA LEU A 117 35.51 2.79 21.18
C LEU A 117 34.02 2.59 20.88
N PHE A 118 33.25 2.16 21.87
CA PHE A 118 31.82 1.93 21.69
C PHE A 118 31.06 3.23 21.39
N ARG A 119 31.49 4.37 21.97
CA ARG A 119 31.00 5.69 21.57
C ARG A 119 31.20 5.94 20.08
N LYS A 120 32.38 5.67 19.53
CA LYS A 120 32.66 5.88 18.09
C LYS A 120 31.69 5.10 17.21
N ILE A 121 31.49 3.82 17.54
CA ILE A 121 30.54 2.97 16.81
C ILE A 121 29.12 3.54 16.91
N ALA A 122 28.70 3.92 18.12
CA ALA A 122 27.39 4.54 18.33
C ALA A 122 27.25 5.86 17.55
N VAL A 123 28.27 6.71 17.46
CA VAL A 123 28.19 7.96 16.67
C VAL A 123 27.97 7.67 15.19
N VAL A 124 28.71 6.73 14.59
CA VAL A 124 28.59 6.40 13.16
C VAL A 124 27.16 6.00 12.80
N PHE A 125 26.51 5.18 13.62
CA PHE A 125 25.12 4.78 13.40
C PHE A 125 24.13 5.95 13.59
N VAL A 126 24.40 6.89 14.52
CA VAL A 126 23.49 8.03 14.78
C VAL A 126 23.50 8.91 13.55
N LEU A 127 24.70 9.17 13.01
CA LEU A 127 24.88 9.95 11.80
C LEU A 127 24.22 9.25 10.62
N PHE A 128 24.49 7.96 10.42
CA PHE A 128 23.93 7.20 9.31
C PHE A 128 22.40 7.19 9.31
N ILE A 129 21.78 6.76 10.41
CA ILE A 129 20.31 6.71 10.54
C ILE A 129 19.72 8.12 10.45
N GLY A 130 20.36 9.10 11.09
CA GLY A 130 19.94 10.50 11.04
C GLY A 130 19.91 11.03 9.61
N PHE A 131 20.99 10.84 8.83
CA PHE A 131 21.07 11.25 7.42
C PHE A 131 20.06 10.52 6.54
N PHE A 132 19.95 9.20 6.69
CA PHE A 132 18.98 8.41 5.92
C PHE A 132 17.56 8.89 6.18
N TYR A 133 17.25 9.21 7.44
CA TYR A 133 15.97 9.77 7.83
C TYR A 133 15.81 11.26 7.51
N THR A 134 16.78 11.94 6.88
CA THR A 134 16.56 13.29 6.29
C THR A 134 16.05 13.24 4.85
N MET A 135 16.23 12.11 4.16
CA MET A 135 15.85 11.94 2.76
C MET A 135 14.35 12.14 2.51
N PRO A 136 13.42 11.52 3.28
CA PRO A 136 11.98 11.76 3.09
C PRO A 136 11.55 13.23 3.21
N GLN A 137 12.28 14.02 3.97
CA GLN A 137 12.01 15.41 4.30
C GLN A 137 12.50 16.28 3.15
N MET A 138 13.66 15.97 2.57
CA MET A 138 14.11 16.56 1.31
C MET A 138 13.15 16.24 0.16
N LYS A 139 12.65 15.00 0.12
CA LYS A 139 11.62 14.59 -0.85
C LYS A 139 10.34 15.42 -0.72
N GLY A 140 9.85 15.59 0.50
CA GLY A 140 8.71 16.48 0.79
C GLY A 140 8.99 17.91 0.33
N ALA A 141 10.13 18.48 0.72
CA ALA A 141 10.54 19.84 0.37
C ALA A 141 10.60 20.09 -1.14
N GLY A 142 11.29 19.23 -1.89
CA GLY A 142 11.39 19.34 -3.34
C GLY A 142 10.04 19.18 -4.04
N THR A 143 9.20 18.25 -3.56
CA THR A 143 7.87 17.99 -4.14
C THR A 143 6.92 19.17 -3.91
N THR A 144 6.92 19.76 -2.71
CA THR A 144 6.09 20.93 -2.38
C THR A 144 6.58 22.17 -3.13
N LEU A 145 7.88 22.43 -3.22
CA LEU A 145 8.35 23.63 -3.93
C LEU A 145 8.12 23.54 -5.45
N ALA A 146 8.33 22.36 -6.05
CA ALA A 146 8.01 22.12 -7.46
C ALA A 146 6.51 22.24 -7.77
N TYR A 147 5.64 22.05 -6.77
CA TYR A 147 4.21 22.29 -6.90
C TYR A 147 3.84 23.77 -6.88
N ILE A 148 4.50 24.56 -6.02
CA ILE A 148 4.24 26.00 -5.85
C ILE A 148 4.77 26.81 -7.03
N PHE A 149 5.91 26.41 -7.59
CA PHE A 149 6.53 27.04 -8.74
C PHE A 149 6.52 26.07 -9.93
N PRO A 150 5.43 26.02 -10.71
CA PRO A 150 5.36 25.16 -11.90
C PRO A 150 6.47 25.53 -12.89
N GLY A 151 7.47 24.64 -13.04
CA GLY A 151 8.66 24.87 -13.85
C GLY A 151 9.98 24.85 -13.07
N LEU A 152 9.91 24.96 -11.74
CA LEU A 152 11.09 24.82 -10.90
C LEU A 152 11.46 23.32 -10.78
N PRO A 153 12.72 22.95 -11.05
CA PRO A 153 13.14 21.55 -10.91
C PRO A 153 13.14 21.12 -9.44
N TYR A 154 12.87 19.84 -9.20
CA TYR A 154 12.81 19.24 -7.86
C TYR A 154 14.04 19.56 -6.99
N TRP A 155 15.23 19.50 -7.58
CA TRP A 155 16.51 19.73 -6.90
C TRP A 155 16.61 21.14 -6.31
N ALA A 156 16.02 22.15 -6.96
CA ALA A 156 16.05 23.52 -6.47
C ALA A 156 15.23 23.66 -5.18
N GLY A 157 14.14 22.89 -5.06
CA GLY A 157 13.39 22.79 -3.81
C GLY A 157 14.15 22.15 -2.67
N VAL A 158 14.90 21.08 -2.97
CA VAL A 158 15.79 20.45 -1.98
C VAL A 158 16.83 21.45 -1.47
N VAL A 159 17.50 22.17 -2.38
CA VAL A 159 18.56 23.13 -2.01
C VAL A 159 18.01 24.31 -1.23
N LEU A 160 16.99 24.99 -1.75
CA LEU A 160 16.47 26.22 -1.15
C LEU A 160 15.92 25.96 0.25
N VAL A 161 15.09 24.94 0.39
CA VAL A 161 14.47 24.60 1.68
C VAL A 161 15.50 24.03 2.65
N GLY A 162 16.38 23.14 2.17
CA GLY A 162 17.45 22.58 2.97
C GLY A 162 18.39 23.66 3.51
N ALA A 163 18.77 24.64 2.69
CA ALA A 163 19.62 25.75 3.09
C ALA A 163 18.96 26.65 4.14
N VAL A 164 17.68 27.00 3.96
CA VAL A 164 16.91 27.82 4.92
C VAL A 164 16.86 27.15 6.29
N ILE A 165 16.54 25.84 6.34
CA ILE A 165 16.45 25.12 7.60
C ILE A 165 17.83 24.95 8.24
N THR A 166 18.85 24.65 7.44
CA THR A 166 20.23 24.53 7.91
C THR A 166 20.71 25.80 8.57
N LEU A 167 20.48 26.94 7.91
CA LEU A 167 20.80 28.26 8.44
C LEU A 167 20.04 28.51 9.76
N ASN A 168 18.74 28.23 9.78
CA ASN A 168 17.91 28.42 10.97
C ASN A 168 18.43 27.60 12.17
N VAL A 169 18.79 26.33 11.96
CA VAL A 169 19.33 25.45 13.02
C VAL A 169 20.71 25.91 13.50
N ALA A 170 21.58 26.34 12.58
CA ALA A 170 22.90 26.86 12.94
C ALA A 170 22.81 28.10 13.85
N MET A 171 21.71 28.86 13.80
CA MET A 171 21.52 30.07 14.61
C MET A 171 20.63 29.86 15.85
N GLY A 172 19.59 29.01 15.77
CA GLY A 172 18.45 29.00 16.69
C GLY A 172 18.64 28.31 18.05
N GLY A 173 19.58 27.37 18.18
CA GLY A 173 19.75 26.54 19.38
C GLY A 173 18.48 25.75 19.77
N MET A 174 18.55 24.88 20.80
CA MET A 174 17.42 24.01 21.15
C MET A 174 16.19 24.78 21.65
N LYS A 175 16.37 25.88 22.40
CA LYS A 175 15.26 26.71 22.90
C LYS A 175 14.44 27.35 21.76
N GLY A 176 15.12 27.90 20.76
CA GLY A 176 14.45 28.51 19.60
C GLY A 176 13.75 27.49 18.72
N ILE A 177 14.42 26.38 18.47
CA ILE A 177 13.88 25.29 17.67
C ILE A 177 12.63 24.69 18.34
N THR A 178 12.63 24.52 19.67
CA THR A 178 11.46 24.03 20.41
C THR A 178 10.24 24.93 20.22
N LEU A 179 10.41 26.25 20.32
CA LEU A 179 9.32 27.21 20.15
C LEU A 179 8.78 27.21 18.71
N VAL A 180 9.67 27.23 17.72
CA VAL A 180 9.31 27.16 16.30
C VAL A 180 8.52 25.88 15.99
N GLN A 181 8.92 24.74 16.53
CA GLN A 181 8.26 23.46 16.25
C GLN A 181 6.91 23.31 16.94
N ALA A 182 6.75 23.88 18.13
CA ALA A 182 5.45 23.94 18.77
C ALA A 182 4.45 24.77 17.95
N PHE A 183 4.88 25.92 17.40
CA PHE A 183 4.06 26.69 16.46
C PHE A 183 3.74 25.87 15.19
N GLN A 184 4.75 25.22 14.61
CA GLN A 184 4.57 24.40 13.42
C GLN A 184 3.60 23.23 13.63
N TYR A 185 3.52 22.65 14.84
CA TYR A 185 2.53 21.63 15.15
C TYR A 185 1.10 22.15 14.94
N TRP A 186 0.77 23.30 15.53
CA TRP A 186 -0.57 23.89 15.41
C TRP A 186 -0.86 24.34 13.98
N LEU A 187 0.15 24.86 13.29
CA LEU A 187 0.03 25.19 11.87
C LEU A 187 -0.25 23.96 11.02
N LYS A 188 0.43 22.83 11.25
CA LYS A 188 0.14 21.55 10.57
C LYS A 188 -1.27 21.06 10.87
N MET A 189 -1.69 21.10 12.13
CA MET A 189 -3.03 20.69 12.55
C MET A 189 -4.12 21.52 11.86
N PHE A 190 -3.95 22.84 11.82
CA PHE A 190 -4.86 23.73 11.09
C PHE A 190 -4.84 23.42 9.58
N ALA A 191 -3.65 23.26 9.01
CA ALA A 191 -3.47 23.05 7.59
C ALA A 191 -4.06 21.75 7.06
N ILE A 192 -4.09 20.69 7.87
CA ILE A 192 -4.68 19.42 7.48
C ILE A 192 -6.18 19.37 7.77
N SER A 193 -6.64 19.93 8.88
CA SER A 193 -8.05 19.82 9.30
C SER A 193 -9.00 20.72 8.52
N VAL A 194 -8.66 22.00 8.30
CA VAL A 194 -9.56 22.98 7.68
C VAL A 194 -9.98 22.58 6.26
N PRO A 195 -9.06 22.22 5.34
CA PRO A 195 -9.46 21.82 3.99
C PRO A 195 -10.34 20.57 3.97
N ILE A 196 -10.14 19.62 4.90
CA ILE A 196 -11.00 18.43 5.00
C ILE A 196 -12.44 18.82 5.30
N PHE A 197 -12.67 19.67 6.30
CA PHE A 197 -14.03 20.10 6.64
C PHE A 197 -14.70 20.85 5.50
N VAL A 198 -13.96 21.71 4.78
CA VAL A 198 -14.51 22.41 3.61
C VAL A 198 -14.80 21.44 2.46
N LEU A 199 -13.88 20.52 2.14
CA LEU A 199 -14.06 19.54 1.08
C LEU A 199 -15.23 18.60 1.36
N MET A 200 -15.39 18.13 2.61
CA MET A 200 -16.55 17.33 3.00
C MET A 200 -17.85 18.11 2.97
N ALA A 201 -17.85 19.40 3.29
CA ALA A 201 -19.05 20.23 3.18
C ALA A 201 -19.49 20.42 1.71
N VAL A 202 -18.55 20.47 0.76
CA VAL A 202 -18.86 20.69 -0.67
C VAL A 202 -19.14 19.38 -1.42
N TYR A 203 -18.30 18.37 -1.24
CA TYR A 203 -18.37 17.11 -2.00
C TYR A 203 -19.12 15.99 -1.26
N GLY A 204 -19.52 16.24 -0.02
CA GLY A 204 -20.24 15.31 0.84
C GLY A 204 -19.38 14.73 1.95
N HIS A 205 -20.04 14.44 3.07
CA HIS A 205 -19.41 13.91 4.27
C HIS A 205 -18.74 12.55 4.02
N TYR A 206 -17.88 12.16 4.95
CA TYR A 206 -17.12 10.91 4.90
C TYR A 206 -17.97 9.68 4.56
N GLY A 207 -19.20 9.57 5.10
CA GLY A 207 -20.12 8.48 4.79
C GLY A 207 -20.49 8.37 3.31
N LYS A 208 -20.78 9.50 2.65
CA LYS A 208 -21.08 9.53 1.21
C LYS A 208 -19.85 9.07 0.39
N GLN A 209 -18.66 9.50 0.78
CA GLN A 209 -17.42 9.11 0.12
C GLN A 209 -17.11 7.61 0.27
N LEU A 210 -17.54 7.01 1.38
CA LEU A 210 -17.52 5.55 1.56
C LEU A 210 -18.56 4.86 0.68
N GLU A 211 -19.78 5.41 0.58
CA GLU A 211 -20.83 4.89 -0.29
C GLU A 211 -20.40 4.87 -1.77
N ASP A 212 -19.66 5.88 -2.22
CA ASP A 212 -19.11 5.94 -3.59
C ASP A 212 -18.10 4.81 -3.87
N ASN A 213 -17.56 4.17 -2.82
CA ASN A 213 -16.66 3.01 -2.92
C ASN A 213 -17.40 1.67 -2.77
N LEU A 214 -18.74 1.65 -2.65
CA LEU A 214 -19.52 0.41 -2.68
C LEU A 214 -19.58 -0.17 -4.11
N PRO A 215 -19.57 -1.51 -4.28
CA PRO A 215 -19.94 -2.15 -5.53
C PRO A 215 -21.30 -1.66 -6.00
N ASP A 216 -21.49 -1.54 -7.31
CA ASP A 216 -22.70 -0.93 -7.89
C ASP A 216 -24.02 -1.56 -7.40
N HIS A 217 -24.04 -2.87 -7.16
CA HIS A 217 -25.20 -3.59 -6.63
C HIS A 217 -25.52 -3.30 -5.14
N SER A 218 -24.57 -2.71 -4.42
CA SER A 218 -24.68 -2.37 -2.98
C SER A 218 -24.80 -0.87 -2.73
N LYS A 219 -24.67 -0.04 -3.78
CA LYS A 219 -24.85 1.41 -3.68
C LYS A 219 -26.31 1.72 -3.33
N PRO A 220 -26.57 2.70 -2.44
CA PRO A 220 -27.92 3.16 -2.20
C PRO A 220 -28.50 3.77 -3.47
N LEU A 221 -29.82 3.66 -3.65
CA LEU A 221 -30.48 4.26 -4.82
C LEU A 221 -30.16 5.76 -4.95
N PRO A 222 -29.87 6.25 -6.17
CA PRO A 222 -29.73 7.68 -6.43
C PRO A 222 -30.91 8.49 -5.90
N GLU A 223 -30.66 9.69 -5.40
CA GLU A 223 -31.69 10.54 -4.80
C GLU A 223 -32.83 10.86 -5.79
N ALA A 224 -32.48 11.01 -7.06
CA ALA A 224 -33.42 11.22 -8.16
C ALA A 224 -34.40 10.04 -8.30
N LEU A 225 -33.93 8.79 -8.12
CA LEU A 225 -34.78 7.61 -8.19
C LEU A 225 -35.57 7.39 -6.90
N LYS A 226 -35.08 7.86 -5.74
CA LYS A 226 -35.82 7.80 -4.47
C LYS A 226 -37.10 8.64 -4.47
N LYS A 227 -37.08 9.79 -5.17
CA LYS A 227 -38.20 10.75 -5.23
C LYS A 227 -39.32 10.34 -6.19
N LEU A 228 -39.12 9.28 -6.97
CA LEU A 228 -40.15 8.79 -7.91
C LEU A 228 -41.24 8.02 -7.18
N GLU A 229 -42.47 8.09 -7.69
CA GLU A 229 -43.59 7.31 -7.19
C GLU A 229 -43.61 5.90 -7.81
N TYR A 230 -43.74 4.90 -6.94
CA TYR A 230 -43.74 3.49 -7.29
C TYR A 230 -45.05 2.82 -6.88
N GLU A 231 -45.43 1.80 -7.63
CA GLU A 231 -46.58 0.95 -7.36
C GLU A 231 -46.15 -0.52 -7.28
N VAL A 232 -46.76 -1.26 -6.36
CA VAL A 232 -46.55 -2.70 -6.20
C VAL A 232 -47.55 -3.42 -7.12
N ASP A 233 -47.07 -4.12 -8.15
CA ASP A 233 -47.95 -4.85 -9.05
C ASP A 233 -48.31 -6.22 -8.44
N PHE A 234 -49.30 -6.26 -7.54
CA PHE A 234 -50.00 -7.49 -7.16
C PHE A 234 -51.45 -7.44 -7.65
N SER A 235 -51.66 -7.75 -8.93
CA SER A 235 -52.97 -8.12 -9.47
C SER A 235 -52.79 -8.90 -10.77
N GLY A 236 -52.64 -10.22 -10.67
CA GLY A 236 -52.76 -11.08 -11.85
C GLY A 236 -54.22 -11.19 -12.29
N PRO A 237 -54.55 -11.25 -13.59
CA PRO A 237 -55.87 -11.65 -14.03
C PRO A 237 -56.13 -13.13 -13.69
N PRO A 238 -57.38 -13.52 -13.39
CA PRO A 238 -57.72 -14.93 -13.21
C PRO A 238 -57.67 -15.63 -14.57
N GLY A 239 -56.73 -16.56 -14.77
CA GLY A 239 -56.80 -17.48 -15.93
C GLY A 239 -55.49 -18.02 -16.51
N PHE A 240 -54.31 -17.51 -16.15
CA PHE A 240 -53.04 -18.02 -16.70
C PHE A 240 -52.34 -18.97 -15.72
N TRP A 241 -52.32 -20.27 -16.03
CA TRP A 241 -51.63 -21.29 -15.22
C TRP A 241 -50.32 -21.70 -15.89
N VAL A 242 -49.19 -21.42 -15.25
CA VAL A 242 -47.91 -22.08 -15.54
C VAL A 242 -47.93 -23.43 -14.82
N LYS A 243 -47.87 -24.54 -15.57
CA LYS A 243 -47.95 -25.90 -15.01
C LYS A 243 -46.58 -26.29 -14.42
N TYR A 244 -46.53 -26.50 -13.11
CA TYR A 244 -45.34 -26.99 -12.40
C TYR A 244 -45.51 -28.47 -12.03
N GLU A 245 -44.50 -29.30 -12.27
CA GLU A 245 -44.51 -30.73 -11.90
C GLU A 245 -43.34 -31.02 -10.95
N TYR A 246 -43.64 -31.52 -9.73
CA TYR A 246 -42.67 -31.71 -8.65
C TYR A 246 -42.70 -33.15 -8.10
N LYS A 247 -41.52 -33.71 -7.80
CA LYS A 247 -41.36 -34.99 -7.07
C LYS A 247 -40.43 -34.78 -5.87
N ILE A 248 -40.94 -34.97 -4.65
CA ILE A 248 -40.23 -34.69 -3.38
C ILE A 248 -39.98 -36.01 -2.61
N ARG A 249 -38.77 -36.16 -2.06
CA ARG A 249 -38.49 -37.01 -0.88
C ARG A 249 -38.03 -36.11 0.27
N SER A 250 -38.65 -36.30 1.42
CA SER A 250 -38.62 -35.48 2.64
C SER A 250 -37.44 -35.79 3.56
N TRP A 251 -36.97 -34.80 4.36
CA TRP A 251 -37.10 -34.81 5.83
C TRP A 251 -36.59 -33.51 6.51
N LEU A 252 -37.45 -33.02 7.42
CA LEU A 252 -37.31 -32.10 8.56
C LEU A 252 -37.32 -30.56 8.48
N LYS A 253 -38.10 -30.03 9.44
CA LYS A 253 -38.63 -28.69 9.70
C LYS A 253 -37.82 -27.96 10.79
N LEU A 254 -37.84 -26.62 10.78
CA LEU A 254 -37.95 -25.81 12.01
C LEU A 254 -38.45 -24.38 11.72
N SER A 255 -39.20 -23.83 12.68
CA SER A 255 -40.18 -22.76 12.51
C SER A 255 -39.71 -21.39 13.03
N ALA A 256 -39.99 -20.31 12.29
CA ALA A 256 -40.19 -18.96 12.83
C ALA A 256 -40.96 -18.08 11.81
N LYS A 257 -41.75 -17.12 12.30
CA LYS A 257 -42.92 -16.50 11.67
C LYS A 257 -42.66 -15.74 10.35
N ARG A 258 -43.43 -16.15 9.33
CA ARG A 258 -43.70 -15.63 7.97
C ARG A 258 -42.53 -15.48 6.98
N PRO A 259 -41.99 -16.61 6.49
CA PRO A 259 -41.30 -16.70 5.22
C PRO A 259 -42.21 -17.34 4.16
N TYR A 260 -42.45 -16.68 3.03
CA TYR A 260 -42.93 -17.38 1.83
C TYR A 260 -41.71 -18.08 1.21
N PHE A 261 -41.43 -19.32 1.65
CA PHE A 261 -40.42 -20.15 1.01
C PHE A 261 -40.97 -20.71 -0.31
N PHE A 262 -40.49 -20.22 -1.45
CA PHE A 262 -40.62 -20.90 -2.74
C PHE A 262 -39.43 -21.84 -2.95
N SER A 263 -39.48 -23.04 -2.36
CA SER A 263 -38.50 -24.09 -2.65
C SER A 263 -38.98 -24.93 -3.84
N GLY A 264 -38.38 -24.76 -5.02
CA GLY A 264 -38.62 -25.58 -6.20
C GLY A 264 -37.35 -25.90 -6.99
N LYS A 265 -37.20 -27.15 -7.46
CA LYS A 265 -36.25 -27.48 -8.54
C LYS A 265 -36.76 -26.89 -9.86
N PHE A 266 -35.90 -26.14 -10.55
CA PHE A 266 -36.15 -25.49 -11.83
C PHE A 266 -36.59 -26.50 -12.92
N GLY A 267 -37.89 -26.50 -13.23
CA GLY A 267 -38.43 -27.12 -14.44
C GLY A 267 -38.25 -26.21 -15.66
N SER A 268 -38.31 -26.78 -16.86
CA SER A 268 -38.26 -26.04 -18.12
C SER A 268 -39.48 -25.12 -18.26
N HIS A 269 -39.27 -23.81 -18.47
CA HIS A 269 -40.33 -22.84 -18.69
C HIS A 269 -40.63 -22.72 -20.20
N GLN A 270 -41.78 -23.24 -20.66
CA GLN A 270 -42.18 -23.09 -22.05
C GLN A 270 -43.26 -22.00 -22.14
N TYR A 271 -42.89 -20.84 -22.70
CA TYR A 271 -43.83 -19.76 -22.99
C TYR A 271 -44.25 -19.84 -24.47
N MET A 272 -45.56 -19.84 -24.74
CA MET A 272 -46.15 -19.93 -26.09
C MET A 272 -46.84 -18.62 -26.47
N GLY A 273 -46.09 -17.53 -26.58
CA GLY A 273 -46.58 -16.23 -27.05
C GLY A 273 -45.44 -15.33 -27.49
N SER A 274 -45.66 -14.52 -28.54
CA SER A 274 -44.66 -13.58 -29.08
C SER A 274 -44.61 -12.25 -28.33
N GLU A 275 -45.66 -11.89 -27.57
CA GLU A 275 -45.77 -10.62 -26.86
C GLU A 275 -46.34 -10.82 -25.45
N ILE A 276 -45.73 -10.16 -24.44
CA ILE A 276 -46.10 -10.29 -23.02
C ILE A 276 -46.40 -8.90 -22.44
N PRO A 277 -47.49 -8.70 -21.68
CA PRO A 277 -47.71 -7.46 -20.94
C PRO A 277 -46.59 -7.18 -19.93
N LEU A 278 -46.12 -5.92 -19.87
CA LEU A 278 -45.06 -5.49 -18.97
C LEU A 278 -45.26 -5.95 -17.51
N TYR A 279 -46.46 -5.82 -16.93
CA TYR A 279 -46.70 -6.23 -15.54
C TYR A 279 -46.49 -7.74 -15.32
N GLN A 280 -46.83 -8.58 -16.29
CA GLN A 280 -46.65 -10.03 -16.24
C GLN A 280 -45.16 -10.39 -16.35
N LEU A 281 -44.41 -9.65 -17.16
CA LEU A 281 -42.97 -9.83 -17.32
C LEU A 281 -42.19 -9.43 -16.05
N LEU A 282 -42.57 -8.31 -15.41
CA LEU A 282 -41.99 -7.85 -14.14
C LEU A 282 -42.33 -8.77 -12.96
N SER A 283 -43.58 -9.23 -12.85
CA SER A 283 -43.99 -10.17 -11.80
C SER A 283 -43.33 -11.54 -11.95
N THR A 284 -43.19 -12.04 -13.19
CA THR A 284 -42.49 -13.29 -13.47
C THR A 284 -41.00 -13.18 -13.14
N PHE A 285 -40.36 -12.05 -13.49
CA PHE A 285 -38.97 -11.78 -13.10
C PHE A 285 -38.81 -11.76 -11.57
N GLY A 286 -39.69 -11.07 -10.86
CA GLY A 286 -39.66 -11.01 -9.40
C GLY A 286 -39.80 -12.38 -8.74
N ALA A 287 -40.71 -13.22 -9.25
CA ALA A 287 -40.89 -14.60 -8.78
C ALA A 287 -39.65 -15.49 -9.05
N LEU A 288 -38.99 -15.32 -10.20
CA LEU A 288 -37.78 -16.07 -10.55
C LEU A 288 -36.54 -15.61 -9.79
N ALA A 289 -36.43 -14.31 -9.54
CA ALA A 289 -35.30 -13.70 -8.86
C ALA A 289 -35.42 -13.72 -7.33
N GLU A 290 -36.57 -14.10 -6.77
CA GLU A 290 -36.91 -13.94 -5.35
C GLU A 290 -36.86 -12.47 -4.89
N HIS A 291 -37.27 -11.53 -5.75
CA HIS A 291 -37.30 -10.10 -5.47
C HIS A 291 -38.70 -9.50 -5.69
N GLU A 292 -39.10 -8.56 -4.85
CA GLU A 292 -40.27 -7.71 -5.07
C GLU A 292 -39.95 -6.65 -6.14
N VAL A 293 -40.75 -6.57 -7.21
CA VAL A 293 -40.51 -5.62 -8.30
C VAL A 293 -41.53 -4.48 -8.24
N LEU A 294 -41.03 -3.27 -7.98
CA LEU A 294 -41.80 -2.03 -7.97
C LEU A 294 -41.78 -1.38 -9.34
N ARG A 295 -42.95 -1.03 -9.88
CA ARG A 295 -43.06 -0.32 -11.16
C ARG A 295 -43.14 1.18 -10.91
N GLN A 296 -42.33 1.98 -11.61
CA GLN A 296 -42.53 3.43 -11.61
C GLN A 296 -43.85 3.78 -12.29
N LYS A 297 -44.66 4.67 -11.69
CA LYS A 297 -46.00 5.01 -12.21
C LYS A 297 -46.02 5.49 -13.67
N SER A 298 -44.94 6.08 -14.16
CA SER A 298 -44.81 6.57 -15.54
C SER A 298 -44.71 5.46 -16.61
N LEU A 299 -44.40 4.22 -16.24
CA LEU A 299 -44.35 3.10 -17.18
C LEU A 299 -45.78 2.58 -17.46
N PRO A 300 -46.21 2.38 -18.71
CA PRO A 300 -47.54 1.84 -19.00
C PRO A 300 -47.71 0.41 -18.45
N LYS A 301 -48.78 0.14 -17.70
CA LYS A 301 -49.08 -1.20 -17.12
C LYS A 301 -49.25 -2.28 -18.19
N TYR A 302 -49.87 -1.92 -19.32
CA TYR A 302 -50.17 -2.80 -20.44
C TYR A 302 -49.42 -2.34 -21.69
N LYS A 303 -48.10 -2.59 -21.71
CA LYS A 303 -47.29 -2.52 -22.94
C LYS A 303 -46.91 -3.95 -23.32
N LEU A 304 -47.31 -4.37 -24.51
CA LEU A 304 -46.94 -5.66 -25.08
C LEU A 304 -45.46 -5.61 -25.46
N ILE A 305 -44.67 -6.50 -24.88
CA ILE A 305 -43.22 -6.59 -25.06
C ILE A 305 -42.92 -7.85 -25.85
N PRO A 306 -42.25 -7.74 -27.02
CA PRO A 306 -41.78 -8.90 -27.76
C PRO A 306 -40.86 -9.74 -26.89
N PHE A 307 -41.12 -11.06 -26.81
CA PHE A 307 -40.37 -11.97 -25.95
C PHE A 307 -39.91 -13.21 -26.72
N PRO A 308 -38.66 -13.69 -26.54
CA PRO A 308 -38.17 -14.88 -27.24
C PRO A 308 -38.97 -16.14 -26.86
N SER A 309 -39.55 -16.81 -27.85
CA SER A 309 -40.20 -18.10 -27.67
C SER A 309 -39.14 -19.20 -27.66
N GLU A 310 -38.59 -19.53 -26.48
CA GLU A 310 -37.99 -20.82 -26.09
C GLU A 310 -36.81 -20.62 -25.13
N SER A 311 -37.07 -20.69 -23.81
CA SER A 311 -35.98 -20.71 -22.80
C SER A 311 -36.09 -21.92 -21.88
N ARG A 312 -35.14 -22.85 -21.98
CA ARG A 312 -35.22 -24.16 -21.32
C ARG A 312 -34.69 -24.17 -19.87
N SER A 313 -34.00 -23.12 -19.42
CA SER A 313 -33.50 -23.00 -18.04
C SER A 313 -33.94 -21.68 -17.40
N SER A 314 -34.22 -21.68 -16.10
CA SER A 314 -34.71 -20.50 -15.39
C SER A 314 -33.70 -19.35 -15.33
N SER A 315 -32.40 -19.66 -15.37
CA SER A 315 -31.33 -18.66 -15.52
C SER A 315 -31.33 -17.99 -16.88
N ARG A 316 -31.61 -18.74 -17.95
CA ARG A 316 -31.69 -18.22 -19.32
C ARG A 316 -32.98 -17.46 -19.53
N PHE A 317 -34.09 -17.95 -18.97
CA PHE A 317 -35.37 -17.24 -19.01
C PHE A 317 -35.29 -15.89 -18.28
N ALA A 318 -34.63 -15.84 -17.11
CA ALA A 318 -34.39 -14.56 -16.43
C ALA A 318 -33.51 -13.60 -17.26
N ALA A 319 -32.51 -14.12 -17.96
CA ALA A 319 -31.68 -13.33 -18.88
C ALA A 319 -32.50 -12.79 -20.07
N ASP A 320 -33.34 -13.63 -20.68
CA ASP A 320 -34.21 -13.25 -21.80
C ASP A 320 -35.24 -12.18 -21.37
N VAL A 321 -35.74 -12.26 -20.13
CA VAL A 321 -36.62 -11.25 -19.52
C VAL A 321 -35.90 -9.93 -19.32
N LEU A 322 -34.67 -9.97 -18.82
CA LEU A 322 -33.85 -8.77 -18.66
C LEU A 322 -33.51 -8.13 -20.01
N GLU A 323 -33.22 -8.94 -21.03
CA GLU A 323 -32.95 -8.49 -22.39
C GLU A 323 -34.19 -7.84 -23.02
N ALA A 324 -35.37 -8.47 -22.89
CA ALA A 324 -36.62 -7.92 -23.40
C ALA A 324 -37.00 -6.58 -22.75
N LEU A 325 -36.79 -6.43 -21.44
CA LEU A 325 -36.96 -5.16 -20.71
C LEU A 325 -36.00 -4.09 -21.23
N THR A 326 -34.73 -4.45 -21.38
CA THR A 326 -33.67 -3.53 -21.82
C THR A 326 -33.94 -3.04 -23.24
N ASN A 327 -34.29 -3.93 -24.16
CA ASN A 327 -34.66 -3.60 -25.54
C ASN A 327 -35.88 -2.68 -25.63
N ASN A 328 -36.75 -2.70 -24.63
CA ASN A 328 -37.94 -1.85 -24.54
C ASN A 328 -37.74 -0.58 -23.72
N GLY A 329 -36.48 -0.25 -23.39
CA GLY A 329 -36.13 0.97 -22.68
C GLY A 329 -36.48 0.94 -21.20
N ILE A 330 -36.58 -0.22 -20.57
CA ILE A 330 -36.87 -0.39 -19.15
C ILE A 330 -35.65 -0.99 -18.44
N THR A 331 -35.13 -0.29 -17.44
CA THR A 331 -34.02 -0.75 -16.62
C THR A 331 -34.54 -1.18 -15.25
N LEU A 332 -34.10 -2.35 -14.80
CA LEU A 332 -34.33 -2.79 -13.41
C LEU A 332 -33.19 -2.28 -12.54
N VAL A 333 -33.56 -1.47 -11.55
CA VAL A 333 -32.64 -0.87 -10.61
C VAL A 333 -32.81 -1.55 -9.25
N SER A 334 -31.72 -2.09 -8.70
CA SER A 334 -31.72 -2.69 -7.37
C SER A 334 -31.33 -1.66 -6.31
N ASN A 335 -32.01 -1.71 -5.15
CA ASN A 335 -31.49 -1.15 -3.91
C ASN A 335 -31.03 -2.32 -3.05
N ALA A 336 -30.00 -2.15 -2.23
CA ALA A 336 -29.59 -3.16 -1.25
C ALA A 336 -30.83 -3.78 -0.52
N GLY A 337 -31.14 -5.05 -0.82
CA GLY A 337 -32.34 -5.75 -0.35
C GLY A 337 -33.08 -6.54 -1.45
N PHE A 338 -34.22 -7.15 -1.09
CA PHE A 338 -35.04 -7.99 -1.99
C PHE A 338 -35.98 -7.17 -2.89
N VAL A 339 -35.70 -5.90 -3.19
CA VAL A 339 -36.61 -5.01 -3.93
C VAL A 339 -35.94 -4.43 -5.17
N LEU A 340 -36.53 -4.68 -6.33
CA LEU A 340 -36.14 -4.14 -7.63
C LEU A 340 -37.11 -3.05 -8.06
N ARG A 341 -36.64 -2.03 -8.78
CA ARG A 341 -37.45 -0.93 -9.29
C ARG A 341 -37.34 -0.85 -10.81
N ALA A 342 -38.44 -1.02 -11.52
CA ALA A 342 -38.52 -0.84 -12.96
C ALA A 342 -38.71 0.65 -13.28
N VAL A 343 -37.74 1.23 -13.98
CA VAL A 343 -37.70 2.65 -14.36
C VAL A 343 -37.35 2.81 -15.85
N PRO A 344 -37.75 3.91 -16.51
CA PRO A 344 -37.28 4.21 -17.86
C PRO A 344 -35.76 4.32 -17.90
N THR A 345 -35.15 3.74 -18.93
CA THR A 345 -33.69 3.65 -19.08
C THR A 345 -33.03 5.02 -19.14
N GLU A 346 -33.68 6.02 -19.74
CA GLU A 346 -33.14 7.40 -19.78
C GLU A 346 -33.14 8.07 -18.40
N VAL A 347 -34.15 7.78 -17.56
CA VAL A 347 -34.20 8.26 -16.18
C VAL A 347 -33.13 7.57 -15.33
N ALA A 348 -32.95 6.26 -15.51
CA ALA A 348 -31.88 5.51 -14.85
C ALA A 348 -30.50 6.04 -15.28
N LYS A 349 -30.24 6.16 -16.58
CA LYS A 349 -28.98 6.69 -17.13
C LYS A 349 -28.69 8.08 -16.60
N THR A 350 -29.67 8.99 -16.58
CA THR A 350 -29.48 10.35 -16.08
C THR A 350 -29.19 10.38 -14.58
N ALA A 351 -29.94 9.59 -13.79
CA ALA A 351 -29.74 9.49 -12.34
C ALA A 351 -28.38 8.89 -11.97
N TYR A 352 -27.93 7.86 -12.69
CA TYR A 352 -26.64 7.23 -12.48
C TYR A 352 -25.48 8.02 -13.10
N ALA A 353 -25.70 8.79 -14.18
CA ALA A 353 -24.67 9.64 -14.78
C ALA A 353 -24.28 10.83 -13.89
N SER A 354 -25.23 11.37 -13.10
CA SER A 354 -24.92 12.42 -12.11
C SER A 354 -24.11 11.92 -10.91
N GLU A 355 -24.12 10.61 -10.64
CA GLU A 355 -23.43 9.99 -9.51
C GLU A 355 -22.19 9.16 -9.94
N MET A 356 -21.95 9.01 -11.25
CA MET A 356 -20.84 8.18 -11.73
C MET A 356 -19.50 8.86 -11.46
N ARG A 357 -18.80 8.32 -10.46
CA ARG A 357 -17.40 8.61 -10.16
C ARG A 357 -16.51 8.43 -11.41
N LYS A 358 -15.48 9.27 -11.53
CA LYS A 358 -14.43 9.11 -12.57
C LYS A 358 -13.87 7.67 -12.55
N PRO A 359 -13.65 7.04 -13.72
CA PRO A 359 -13.17 5.67 -13.80
C PRO A 359 -11.81 5.53 -13.13
N LEU A 360 -11.65 4.46 -12.36
CA LEU A 360 -10.40 4.17 -11.66
C LEU A 360 -9.36 3.56 -12.61
N PRO A 361 -8.09 4.03 -12.57
CA PRO A 361 -7.01 3.41 -13.33
C PRO A 361 -6.66 2.03 -12.75
N ALA A 362 -6.07 1.15 -13.57
CA ALA A 362 -5.72 -0.23 -13.19
C ALA A 362 -4.81 -0.35 -11.95
N LYS A 363 -4.05 0.69 -11.63
CA LYS A 363 -3.18 0.76 -10.44
C LYS A 363 -3.95 1.04 -9.14
N ALA A 364 -5.19 1.53 -9.22
CA ALA A 364 -5.97 1.87 -8.05
C ALA A 364 -6.42 0.61 -7.29
N PRO A 365 -6.56 0.68 -5.95
CA PRO A 365 -7.20 -0.37 -5.16
C PRO A 365 -8.56 -0.79 -5.74
N PRO A 366 -8.95 -2.07 -5.62
CA PRO A 366 -10.34 -2.46 -5.83
C PRO A 366 -11.24 -1.96 -4.69
N ASP A 367 -12.52 -1.78 -5.00
CA ASP A 367 -13.51 -1.13 -4.13
C ASP A 367 -13.79 -1.92 -2.83
N ASP A 368 -13.69 -3.24 -2.87
CA ASP A 368 -13.75 -4.15 -1.71
C ASP A 368 -12.79 -3.75 -0.56
N THR A 369 -11.61 -3.22 -0.89
CA THR A 369 -10.60 -2.79 0.11
C THR A 369 -10.98 -1.52 0.88
N TRP A 370 -12.05 -0.83 0.48
CA TRP A 370 -12.54 0.39 1.14
C TRP A 370 -13.76 0.14 2.01
N LEU A 371 -14.37 -1.04 1.90
CA LEU A 371 -15.55 -1.43 2.67
C LEU A 371 -15.22 -2.03 4.03
N ASN A 372 -14.00 -2.56 4.17
CA ASN A 372 -13.53 -3.14 5.42
C ASN A 372 -12.26 -2.43 5.88
N PRO A 373 -12.36 -1.41 6.76
CA PRO A 373 -11.20 -0.63 7.19
C PRO A 373 -10.14 -1.45 7.95
N PHE A 374 -10.52 -2.66 8.38
CA PHE A 374 -9.65 -3.66 8.98
C PHE A 374 -9.77 -4.99 8.22
N GLY A 375 -9.86 -4.92 6.88
CA GLY A 375 -9.85 -6.09 6.02
C GLY A 375 -8.77 -7.10 6.45
N PRO A 376 -8.95 -8.40 6.19
CA PRO A 376 -7.98 -9.38 6.63
C PRO A 376 -6.60 -8.97 6.08
N LEU A 377 -5.62 -8.79 6.97
CA LEU A 377 -4.23 -8.27 6.77
C LEU A 377 -3.44 -8.94 5.61
N THR A 378 -4.08 -9.84 4.86
CA THR A 378 -3.54 -10.86 3.97
C THR A 378 -3.94 -10.72 2.50
N THR A 379 -4.96 -9.91 2.15
CA THR A 379 -5.55 -9.95 0.80
C THR A 379 -4.74 -9.21 -0.27
N LYS A 380 -3.89 -8.25 0.11
CA LYS A 380 -3.29 -7.30 -0.85
C LYS A 380 -1.77 -7.42 -1.02
N ALA A 381 -1.04 -7.81 0.02
CA ALA A 381 0.36 -8.20 -0.17
C ALA A 381 0.47 -9.53 -0.98
N ALA A 382 -0.61 -10.33 -1.01
CA ALA A 382 -0.80 -11.41 -1.97
C ALA A 382 -0.90 -10.88 -3.42
N LYS A 383 -1.71 -9.82 -3.65
CA LYS A 383 -1.86 -9.16 -4.97
C LYS A 383 -0.58 -8.49 -5.47
N THR A 384 0.24 -7.93 -4.57
CA THR A 384 1.53 -7.30 -4.95
C THR A 384 2.58 -8.34 -5.32
N ALA A 385 2.59 -9.50 -4.64
CA ALA A 385 3.40 -10.66 -5.02
C ALA A 385 2.92 -11.31 -6.34
N ALA A 386 1.61 -11.27 -6.62
CA ALA A 386 1.03 -11.74 -7.89
C ALA A 386 1.41 -10.84 -9.08
N ALA A 387 1.43 -9.51 -8.89
CA ALA A 387 1.86 -8.56 -9.93
C ALA A 387 3.33 -8.71 -10.35
N ALA A 388 4.17 -9.30 -9.49
CA ALA A 388 5.56 -9.60 -9.81
C ALA A 388 5.75 -10.89 -10.65
N ARG A 389 4.67 -11.63 -10.95
CA ARG A 389 4.73 -12.98 -11.56
C ARG A 389 3.73 -13.22 -12.69
N THR A 390 3.25 -12.18 -13.36
CA THR A 390 2.43 -12.37 -14.57
C THR A 390 3.29 -12.70 -15.78
N ASN A 391 3.70 -13.96 -15.89
CA ASN A 391 3.70 -14.68 -17.16
C ASN A 391 2.69 -15.81 -16.99
N ILE A 392 1.47 -15.57 -17.43
CA ILE A 392 0.46 -16.61 -17.59
C ILE A 392 0.95 -17.42 -18.80
N GLU A 393 1.75 -18.46 -18.57
CA GLU A 393 2.07 -19.41 -19.65
C GLU A 393 0.77 -20.10 -20.07
N GLU A 394 0.35 -19.76 -21.29
CA GLU A 394 -0.78 -20.35 -21.99
C GLU A 394 -0.57 -21.86 -22.12
N LEU A 395 -1.63 -22.66 -21.95
CA LEU A 395 -1.62 -24.06 -22.39
C LEU A 395 -1.54 -24.05 -23.92
N VAL A 396 -0.33 -24.05 -24.45
CA VAL A 396 -0.06 -23.98 -25.89
C VAL A 396 -0.44 -25.33 -26.50
N THR A 397 -1.56 -25.35 -27.23
CA THR A 397 -2.00 -26.50 -28.02
C THR A 397 -1.38 -26.50 -29.43
N ASP A 398 -0.91 -25.35 -29.91
CA ASP A 398 -0.23 -25.24 -31.20
C ASP A 398 1.29 -25.28 -31.02
N ILE A 399 1.87 -26.46 -31.18
CA ILE A 399 3.28 -26.71 -30.90
C ILE A 399 4.07 -26.62 -32.22
N PRO A 400 5.00 -25.66 -32.39
CA PRO A 400 5.79 -25.57 -33.62
C PRO A 400 6.81 -26.72 -33.74
N LEU A 401 7.25 -27.01 -34.97
CA LEU A 401 8.34 -27.96 -35.22
C LEU A 401 9.66 -27.50 -34.57
N LYS A 402 10.55 -28.46 -34.26
CA LYS A 402 11.87 -28.14 -33.69
C LYS A 402 12.66 -27.24 -34.66
N PRO A 403 13.31 -26.16 -34.19
CA PRO A 403 14.16 -25.31 -35.02
C PRO A 403 15.28 -26.12 -35.69
N GLY A 404 15.42 -25.99 -37.02
CA GLY A 404 16.40 -26.72 -37.82
C GLY A 404 15.92 -28.07 -38.37
N THR A 405 14.64 -28.43 -38.21
CA THR A 405 14.06 -29.61 -38.87
C THR A 405 13.93 -29.34 -40.37
N PRO A 406 14.48 -30.19 -41.27
CA PRO A 406 14.36 -29.96 -42.71
C PRO A 406 12.90 -30.09 -43.14
N THR A 407 12.31 -29.01 -43.67
CA THR A 407 10.92 -29.02 -44.14
C THR A 407 10.72 -29.83 -45.41
N ASP A 408 11.79 -30.05 -46.18
CA ASP A 408 11.73 -30.64 -47.53
C ASP A 408 12.34 -32.06 -47.58
N ALA A 409 12.67 -32.63 -46.41
CA ALA A 409 13.19 -33.99 -46.33
C ALA A 409 12.07 -35.02 -46.53
N ASN A 410 12.27 -35.91 -47.50
CA ASN A 410 11.38 -37.02 -47.82
C ASN A 410 11.45 -38.12 -46.75
N LEU A 411 10.49 -38.13 -45.83
CA LEU A 411 10.36 -39.15 -44.77
C LEU A 411 9.47 -40.30 -45.26
N PHE A 412 9.92 -41.54 -45.05
CA PHE A 412 9.11 -42.74 -45.26
C PHE A 412 8.69 -43.28 -43.90
N VAL A 413 7.40 -43.20 -43.59
CA VAL A 413 6.86 -43.60 -42.30
C VAL A 413 5.73 -44.60 -42.49
N ARG A 414 5.88 -45.79 -41.89
CA ARG A 414 4.88 -46.86 -41.91
C ARG A 414 4.39 -47.10 -40.48
N LEU A 415 3.16 -46.68 -40.19
CA LEU A 415 2.50 -46.90 -38.90
C LEU A 415 1.31 -47.84 -39.11
N GLU A 416 1.54 -49.15 -39.19
CA GLU A 416 0.45 -50.13 -39.29
C GLU A 416 0.08 -50.62 -37.89
N ARG A 417 -1.16 -50.35 -37.43
CA ARG A 417 -1.63 -50.66 -36.07
C ARG A 417 -0.65 -50.21 -34.96
N ALA A 418 -0.05 -49.03 -35.12
CA ALA A 418 0.93 -48.54 -34.16
C ALA A 418 0.23 -48.04 -32.89
N PRO A 419 0.67 -48.43 -31.68
CA PRO A 419 0.11 -47.91 -30.43
C PRO A 419 0.33 -46.39 -30.33
N ILE A 420 -0.64 -45.68 -29.72
CA ILE A 420 -0.61 -44.21 -29.57
C ILE A 420 0.67 -43.71 -28.87
N SER A 421 1.28 -44.51 -27.99
CA SER A 421 2.57 -44.19 -27.37
C SER A 421 3.70 -44.03 -28.39
N GLN A 422 3.78 -44.92 -29.38
CA GLN A 422 4.77 -44.87 -30.45
C GLN A 422 4.53 -43.66 -31.37
N ALA A 423 3.27 -43.32 -31.63
CA ALA A 423 2.91 -42.11 -32.36
C ALA A 423 3.27 -40.82 -31.58
N LEU A 424 3.14 -40.83 -30.25
CA LEU A 424 3.48 -39.71 -29.37
C LEU A 424 4.99 -39.49 -29.24
N ASP A 425 5.77 -40.56 -29.15
CA ASP A 425 7.24 -40.50 -29.18
C ASP A 425 7.75 -39.91 -30.50
N MET A 426 7.15 -40.33 -31.62
CA MET A 426 7.49 -39.81 -32.95
C MET A 426 7.08 -38.33 -33.10
N TYR A 427 5.89 -37.95 -32.61
CA TYR A 427 5.46 -36.55 -32.54
C TYR A 427 6.43 -35.71 -31.69
N GLY A 428 6.87 -36.25 -30.55
CA GLY A 428 7.86 -35.62 -29.67
C GLY A 428 9.21 -35.38 -30.34
N GLY A 429 9.67 -36.34 -31.14
CA GLY A 429 10.88 -36.19 -31.96
C GLY A 429 10.79 -35.03 -32.97
N LEU A 430 9.63 -34.81 -33.58
CA LEU A 430 9.41 -33.74 -34.57
C LEU A 430 9.38 -32.33 -33.96
N VAL A 431 8.82 -32.20 -32.75
CA VAL A 431 8.71 -30.91 -32.06
C VAL A 431 9.82 -30.65 -31.04
N GLY A 432 10.74 -31.61 -30.86
CA GLY A 432 11.89 -31.48 -29.98
C GLY A 432 11.56 -31.56 -28.49
N ARG A 433 10.49 -32.28 -28.13
CA ARG A 433 10.04 -32.45 -26.74
C ARG A 433 9.75 -33.91 -26.46
N THR A 434 10.05 -34.38 -25.25
CA THR A 434 9.85 -35.78 -24.89
C THR A 434 8.54 -35.96 -24.13
N PRO A 435 7.75 -37.02 -24.39
CA PRO A 435 6.67 -37.35 -23.48
C PRO A 435 7.23 -37.61 -22.07
N PRO A 436 6.49 -37.30 -20.99
CA PRO A 436 6.94 -37.57 -19.64
C PRO A 436 7.14 -39.09 -19.53
N SER A 437 8.40 -39.49 -19.36
CA SER A 437 8.77 -40.89 -19.18
C SER A 437 8.16 -41.38 -17.86
N GLY A 438 7.08 -42.14 -17.93
CA GLY A 438 6.36 -42.61 -16.75
C GLY A 438 7.06 -43.71 -15.94
N ARG A 439 7.95 -44.52 -16.54
CA ARG A 439 8.74 -45.58 -15.87
C ARG A 439 9.95 -45.97 -16.73
N THR A 440 11.05 -46.38 -16.13
CA THR A 440 12.09 -47.15 -16.83
C THR A 440 11.63 -48.62 -16.95
N GLU A 441 12.04 -49.33 -18.00
CA GLU A 441 11.67 -50.74 -18.27
C GLU A 441 11.98 -51.67 -17.08
N THR A 442 13.00 -51.33 -16.31
CA THR A 442 13.41 -51.99 -15.06
C THR A 442 12.41 -51.87 -13.91
N LEU A 443 11.72 -50.74 -13.76
CA LEU A 443 10.73 -50.52 -12.70
C LEU A 443 9.42 -51.26 -12.99
N ASP A 444 9.09 -51.46 -14.25
CA ASP A 444 7.89 -52.17 -14.69
C ASP A 444 8.01 -53.70 -14.53
N GLN A 445 9.20 -54.24 -14.75
CA GLN A 445 9.51 -55.65 -14.44
C GLN A 445 9.50 -55.92 -12.92
N LEU A 446 9.89 -54.94 -12.11
CA LEU A 446 9.91 -55.05 -10.65
C LEU A 446 8.49 -55.10 -10.07
N ASP A 447 7.59 -54.22 -10.53
CA ASP A 447 6.20 -54.16 -10.07
C ASP A 447 5.38 -55.38 -10.51
N LYS A 448 5.68 -55.96 -11.69
CA LYS A 448 5.14 -57.26 -12.13
C LYS A 448 5.52 -58.41 -11.18
N LYS A 449 6.75 -58.43 -10.67
CA LYS A 449 7.21 -59.43 -9.68
C LYS A 449 6.46 -59.35 -8.35
N PHE A 450 6.00 -58.15 -7.98
CA PHE A 450 5.18 -57.93 -6.79
C PHE A 450 3.68 -57.93 -7.07
N ASN A 451 3.24 -58.50 -8.21
CA ASN A 451 1.84 -58.61 -8.61
C ASN A 451 1.08 -57.25 -8.55
N PHE A 452 1.75 -56.18 -8.98
CA PHE A 452 1.26 -54.80 -9.01
C PHE A 452 0.92 -54.20 -7.64
N LEU A 453 1.47 -54.74 -6.54
CA LEU A 453 1.23 -54.27 -5.17
C LEU A 453 1.68 -52.81 -4.97
N LEU A 454 2.78 -52.39 -5.60
CA LEU A 454 3.32 -51.03 -5.45
C LEU A 454 2.45 -49.99 -6.17
N THR A 455 1.82 -50.37 -7.28
CA THR A 455 0.78 -49.58 -7.94
C THR A 455 -0.52 -49.54 -7.13
N ARG A 456 -0.95 -50.65 -6.50
CA ARG A 456 -2.16 -50.68 -5.63
C ARG A 456 -2.01 -49.81 -4.38
N LEU A 457 -0.79 -49.70 -3.86
CA LEU A 457 -0.46 -48.85 -2.72
C LEU A 457 -0.19 -47.38 -3.10
N HIS A 458 -0.39 -47.00 -4.37
CA HIS A 458 -0.14 -45.65 -4.91
C HIS A 458 1.30 -45.14 -4.72
N LEU A 459 2.28 -46.04 -4.55
CA LEU A 459 3.71 -45.70 -4.39
C LEU A 459 4.42 -45.54 -5.73
N LEU A 460 3.86 -46.08 -6.81
CA LEU A 460 4.26 -45.83 -8.18
C LEU A 460 3.05 -45.37 -8.99
N GLU A 461 3.24 -44.41 -9.89
CA GLU A 461 2.17 -43.97 -10.80
C GLU A 461 1.78 -45.12 -11.75
N PRO A 462 0.47 -45.32 -12.03
CA PRO A 462 0.03 -46.34 -12.97
C PRO A 462 0.53 -45.99 -14.38
N PRO A 463 0.95 -46.96 -15.20
CA PRO A 463 1.35 -46.68 -16.57
C PRO A 463 0.16 -46.09 -17.33
N GLY A 464 0.32 -44.87 -17.84
CA GLY A 464 -0.68 -44.17 -18.64
C GLY A 464 -0.85 -44.82 -20.01
N TYR A 465 -1.50 -45.98 -20.07
CA TYR A 465 -1.91 -46.56 -21.34
C TYR A 465 -3.13 -45.79 -21.86
N LEU A 466 -2.93 -45.02 -22.93
CA LEU A 466 -4.04 -44.51 -23.73
C LEU A 466 -4.43 -45.63 -24.71
N PRO A 467 -5.63 -46.22 -24.59
CA PRO A 467 -6.06 -47.27 -25.51
C PRO A 467 -6.33 -46.69 -26.91
N GLY A 468 -5.75 -47.31 -27.93
CA GLY A 468 -6.01 -46.98 -29.34
C GLY A 468 -4.81 -47.25 -30.25
N GLU A 469 -5.08 -47.43 -31.53
CA GLU A 469 -4.09 -47.69 -32.58
C GLU A 469 -4.16 -46.58 -33.63
N VAL A 470 -3.00 -46.13 -34.12
CA VAL A 470 -2.87 -45.24 -35.26
C VAL A 470 -2.50 -46.09 -36.47
N ASN A 471 -3.33 -46.04 -37.51
CA ASN A 471 -3.12 -46.77 -38.74
C ASN A 471 -2.91 -45.79 -39.90
N TYR A 472 -1.67 -45.62 -40.32
CA TYR A 472 -1.27 -44.74 -41.41
C TYR A 472 -0.24 -45.45 -42.31
N ARG A 473 -0.64 -45.70 -43.55
CA ARG A 473 0.19 -46.30 -44.59
C ARG A 473 0.27 -45.33 -45.76
N ASN A 474 1.46 -44.78 -45.99
CA ASN A 474 1.73 -43.98 -47.17
C ASN A 474 2.97 -44.54 -47.89
N THR A 475 2.86 -44.73 -49.19
CA THR A 475 3.93 -45.23 -50.06
C THR A 475 4.72 -44.11 -50.73
N ASN A 476 4.25 -42.86 -50.65
CA ASN A 476 4.92 -41.68 -51.18
C ASN A 476 5.64 -40.94 -50.05
N PRO A 477 6.81 -40.32 -50.32
CA PRO A 477 7.55 -39.58 -49.32
C PRO A 477 6.75 -38.35 -48.81
N ILE A 478 6.80 -38.10 -47.51
CA ILE A 478 6.11 -36.98 -46.85
C ILE A 478 7.09 -36.07 -46.11
N THR A 479 6.74 -34.78 -46.01
CA THR A 479 7.51 -33.79 -45.26
C THR A 479 7.25 -33.86 -43.75
N ALA A 480 8.17 -33.34 -42.94
CA ALA A 480 8.03 -33.30 -41.47
C ALA A 480 6.77 -32.53 -41.02
N GLY A 481 6.40 -31.46 -41.74
CA GLY A 481 5.17 -30.71 -41.49
C GLY A 481 3.89 -31.50 -41.82
N GLN A 482 3.89 -32.25 -42.92
CA GLN A 482 2.77 -33.12 -43.27
C GLN A 482 2.62 -34.26 -42.26
N LEU A 483 3.73 -34.89 -41.83
CA LEU A 483 3.72 -35.94 -40.82
C LEU A 483 3.18 -35.43 -39.47
N LYS A 484 3.57 -34.22 -39.05
CA LYS A 484 3.02 -33.56 -37.85
C LYS A 484 1.49 -33.44 -37.94
N SER A 485 0.98 -32.93 -39.06
CA SER A 485 -0.47 -32.74 -39.24
C SER A 485 -1.26 -34.05 -39.25
N VAL A 486 -0.67 -35.12 -39.81
CA VAL A 486 -1.25 -36.47 -39.79
C VAL A 486 -1.34 -37.02 -38.37
N LEU A 487 -0.28 -36.85 -37.56
CA LEU A 487 -0.27 -37.29 -36.16
C LEU A 487 -1.27 -36.50 -35.31
N GLU A 488 -1.34 -35.17 -35.48
CA GLU A 488 -2.33 -34.32 -34.78
C GLU A 488 -3.77 -34.71 -35.14
N THR A 489 -4.02 -35.02 -36.41
CA THR A 489 -5.33 -35.51 -36.86
C THR A 489 -5.65 -36.88 -36.25
N ALA A 490 -4.68 -37.77 -36.15
CA ALA A 490 -4.84 -39.09 -35.55
C ALA A 490 -5.11 -39.02 -34.03
N PHE A 491 -4.44 -38.10 -33.31
CA PHE A 491 -4.73 -37.85 -31.89
C PHE A 491 -6.13 -37.26 -31.71
N THR A 492 -6.51 -36.29 -32.54
CA THR A 492 -7.85 -35.66 -32.50
C THR A 492 -8.96 -36.68 -32.76
N THR A 493 -8.76 -37.58 -33.73
CA THR A 493 -9.70 -38.66 -34.07
C THR A 493 -9.90 -39.62 -32.89
N ASN A 494 -8.83 -39.91 -32.14
CA ASN A 494 -8.87 -40.72 -30.91
C ASN A 494 -9.29 -39.91 -29.66
N ARG A 495 -9.79 -38.68 -29.83
CA ARG A 495 -10.19 -37.74 -28.76
C ARG A 495 -9.08 -37.43 -27.77
N ILE A 496 -7.84 -37.39 -28.23
CA ILE A 496 -6.65 -37.04 -27.43
C ILE A 496 -6.14 -35.69 -27.90
N THR A 497 -5.92 -34.78 -26.95
CA THR A 497 -5.24 -33.51 -27.21
C THR A 497 -3.83 -33.59 -26.63
N VAL A 498 -2.82 -33.27 -27.45
CA VAL A 498 -1.43 -33.17 -27.00
C VAL A 498 -1.17 -31.74 -26.55
N ILE A 499 -0.68 -31.57 -25.34
CA ILE A 499 -0.34 -30.26 -24.76
C ILE A 499 1.15 -30.18 -24.45
N ALA A 500 1.71 -28.99 -24.62
CA ALA A 500 3.05 -28.69 -24.12
C ALA A 500 3.01 -28.41 -22.61
N ILE A 501 3.97 -28.99 -21.88
CA ILE A 501 4.18 -28.68 -20.46
C ILE A 501 5.58 -28.10 -20.33
N GLY A 502 5.64 -26.78 -20.27
CA GLY A 502 6.89 -26.02 -20.37
C GLY A 502 7.63 -26.28 -21.69
N ASP A 503 8.95 -26.05 -21.68
CA ASP A 503 9.75 -26.12 -22.90
C ASP A 503 10.20 -27.52 -23.31
N ARG A 504 10.13 -28.51 -22.39
CA ARG A 504 10.80 -29.81 -22.55
C ARG A 504 9.87 -31.02 -22.70
N HIS A 505 8.60 -30.91 -22.28
CA HIS A 505 7.72 -32.08 -22.15
C HIS A 505 6.39 -31.96 -22.91
N LEU A 506 5.82 -33.11 -23.31
CA LEU A 506 4.52 -33.21 -23.99
C LEU A 506 3.60 -34.18 -23.26
N GLN A 507 2.37 -33.79 -22.95
CA GLN A 507 1.40 -34.70 -22.35
C GLN A 507 0.20 -34.91 -23.26
N ALA A 508 -0.18 -36.18 -23.47
CA ALA A 508 -1.41 -36.55 -24.15
C ALA A 508 -2.55 -36.68 -23.14
N VAL A 509 -3.61 -35.90 -23.31
CA VAL A 509 -4.74 -35.83 -22.38
C VAL A 509 -6.05 -36.07 -23.13
N PRO A 510 -7.00 -36.85 -22.59
CA PRO A 510 -8.32 -36.98 -23.19
C PRO A 510 -9.01 -35.61 -23.31
N THR A 511 -9.59 -35.32 -24.47
CA THR A 511 -10.11 -33.98 -24.82
C THR A 511 -11.19 -33.51 -23.85
N GLN A 512 -12.02 -34.43 -23.33
CA GLN A 512 -13.04 -34.13 -22.31
C GLN A 512 -12.44 -33.75 -20.95
N THR A 513 -11.25 -34.27 -20.63
CA THR A 513 -10.52 -33.97 -19.39
C THR A 513 -9.79 -32.64 -19.50
N LEU A 514 -9.45 -32.18 -20.71
CA LEU A 514 -8.79 -30.89 -20.94
C LEU A 514 -9.64 -29.69 -20.49
N GLU A 515 -10.96 -29.72 -20.69
CA GLU A 515 -11.85 -28.64 -20.24
C GLU A 515 -12.01 -28.64 -18.72
N ARG A 516 -12.11 -29.82 -18.10
CA ARG A 516 -12.10 -29.98 -16.64
C ARG A 516 -10.75 -29.57 -16.04
N LEU A 517 -9.62 -29.95 -16.61
CA LEU A 517 -8.28 -29.53 -16.18
C LEU A 517 -8.05 -28.04 -16.43
N ARG A 518 -8.55 -27.44 -17.52
CA ARG A 518 -8.55 -25.97 -17.70
C ARG A 518 -9.28 -25.24 -16.59
N GLN A 519 -10.30 -25.85 -15.97
CA GLN A 519 -11.02 -25.31 -14.81
C GLN A 519 -10.35 -25.69 -13.47
N GLU A 520 -9.90 -26.93 -13.30
CA GLU A 520 -9.29 -27.44 -12.06
C GLU A 520 -7.84 -27.01 -11.89
N THR A 521 -6.99 -26.99 -12.93
CA THR A 521 -5.64 -26.42 -12.88
C THR A 521 -5.70 -24.91 -12.64
N ARG A 522 -6.74 -24.23 -13.17
CA ARG A 522 -7.04 -22.84 -12.84
C ARG A 522 -7.38 -22.72 -11.35
N ASN A 523 -8.27 -23.54 -10.82
CA ASN A 523 -8.71 -23.46 -9.42
C ASN A 523 -7.67 -23.92 -8.39
N PHE A 524 -6.95 -25.02 -8.63
CA PHE A 524 -5.92 -25.58 -7.74
C PHE A 524 -4.66 -24.72 -7.73
N ARG A 525 -4.21 -24.20 -8.90
CA ARG A 525 -3.08 -23.28 -8.97
C ARG A 525 -3.45 -21.90 -8.43
N ILE A 526 -4.68 -21.42 -8.60
CA ILE A 526 -5.19 -20.24 -7.89
C ILE A 526 -5.20 -20.47 -6.37
N GLN A 527 -5.62 -21.64 -5.87
CA GLN A 527 -5.62 -21.93 -4.44
C GLN A 527 -4.21 -22.13 -3.86
N SER A 528 -3.29 -22.78 -4.58
CA SER A 528 -1.90 -22.99 -4.14
C SER A 528 -1.09 -21.69 -4.23
N LEU A 529 -1.21 -20.93 -5.33
CA LEU A 529 -0.61 -19.61 -5.47
C LEU A 529 -1.19 -18.65 -4.43
N ALA A 530 -2.51 -18.63 -4.21
CA ALA A 530 -3.12 -17.81 -3.16
C ALA A 530 -2.63 -18.21 -1.75
N ARG A 531 -2.32 -19.49 -1.50
CA ARG A 531 -1.79 -19.94 -0.20
C ARG A 531 -0.34 -19.49 0.00
N THR A 532 0.52 -19.60 -1.03
CA THR A 532 1.92 -19.13 -0.96
C THR A 532 2.01 -17.60 -0.94
N GLU A 533 1.17 -16.91 -1.72
CA GLU A 533 1.03 -15.45 -1.76
C GLU A 533 0.57 -14.87 -0.41
N ARG A 534 -0.36 -15.54 0.30
CA ARG A 534 -0.78 -15.15 1.65
C ARG A 534 0.33 -15.27 2.69
N ALA A 535 1.20 -16.28 2.60
CA ALA A 535 2.29 -16.47 3.56
C ALA A 535 3.36 -15.38 3.41
N TYR A 536 3.72 -15.04 2.17
CA TYR A 536 4.66 -13.97 1.85
C TYR A 536 4.12 -12.58 2.25
N ALA A 537 2.84 -12.36 2.04
CA ALA A 537 2.12 -11.17 2.46
C ALA A 537 2.19 -10.91 3.97
N LEU A 538 1.89 -11.94 4.77
CA LEU A 538 1.93 -11.87 6.22
C LEU A 538 3.33 -11.57 6.74
N LEU A 539 4.33 -12.23 6.15
CA LEU A 539 5.72 -12.03 6.52
C LEU A 539 6.16 -10.57 6.31
N TYR A 540 5.82 -9.97 5.16
CA TYR A 540 6.10 -8.55 4.88
C TYR A 540 5.45 -7.66 5.95
N THR A 541 4.15 -7.84 6.18
CA THR A 541 3.37 -7.01 7.11
C THR A 541 3.90 -7.10 8.53
N TYR A 542 4.13 -8.31 9.06
CA TYR A 542 4.67 -8.48 10.41
C TYR A 542 6.09 -7.92 10.53
N SER A 543 6.94 -8.15 9.52
CA SER A 543 8.28 -7.56 9.51
C SER A 543 8.23 -6.05 9.58
N LEU A 544 7.36 -5.43 8.79
CA LEU A 544 7.19 -3.99 8.79
C LEU A 544 6.60 -3.49 10.11
N ILE A 545 5.59 -4.15 10.70
CA ILE A 545 5.08 -3.80 12.04
C ILE A 545 6.22 -3.77 13.07
N ILE A 546 7.07 -4.81 13.07
CA ILE A 546 8.24 -4.88 13.94
C ILE A 546 9.18 -3.71 13.67
N ALA A 547 9.49 -3.44 12.40
CA ALA A 547 10.32 -2.30 12.00
C ALA A 547 9.73 -0.97 12.50
N LEU A 548 8.43 -0.76 12.35
CA LEU A 548 7.75 0.48 12.74
C LEU A 548 7.78 0.69 14.25
N VAL A 549 7.41 -0.33 15.03
CA VAL A 549 7.33 -0.23 16.50
C VAL A 549 8.71 -0.13 17.11
N CYS A 550 9.60 -1.07 16.80
CA CYS A 550 10.96 -1.10 17.35
C CYS A 550 11.83 0.03 16.79
N GLY A 551 11.69 0.35 15.50
CA GLY A 551 12.45 1.40 14.84
C GLY A 551 12.14 2.77 15.38
N THR A 552 10.85 3.10 15.59
CA THR A 552 10.46 4.37 16.25
C THR A 552 11.09 4.48 17.64
N ALA A 553 11.15 3.37 18.39
CA ALA A 553 11.80 3.34 19.70
C ALA A 553 13.33 3.37 19.67
N GLY A 554 13.95 3.11 18.52
CA GLY A 554 15.40 3.19 18.30
C GLY A 554 15.90 4.55 17.84
N LEU A 555 15.02 5.53 17.56
CA LEU A 555 15.41 6.80 16.93
C LEU A 555 16.01 7.81 17.92
N PRO A 556 17.24 8.32 17.67
CA PRO A 556 17.96 9.20 18.62
C PRO A 556 17.33 10.57 18.87
N HIS A 557 16.75 11.18 17.83
CA HIS A 557 16.38 12.59 17.82
C HIS A 557 15.23 12.94 18.77
N ILE A 558 14.27 12.03 18.92
CA ILE A 558 13.11 12.19 19.81
C ILE A 558 13.52 12.16 21.28
N LEU A 559 14.47 11.29 21.62
CA LEU A 559 14.87 11.04 23.01
C LEU A 559 15.47 12.29 23.68
N VAL A 560 16.24 13.07 22.92
CA VAL A 560 16.93 14.28 23.40
C VAL A 560 15.93 15.32 23.95
N ARG A 561 14.68 15.32 23.47
CA ARG A 561 13.66 16.26 23.92
C ARG A 561 13.08 15.97 25.28
N PHE A 562 13.16 14.73 25.77
CA PHE A 562 12.68 14.46 27.12
C PHE A 562 13.54 15.13 28.19
N TYR A 563 14.78 15.48 27.85
CA TYR A 563 15.68 16.24 28.73
C TYR A 563 15.32 17.73 28.85
N THR A 564 14.44 18.26 27.99
CA THR A 564 13.97 19.66 28.09
C THR A 564 12.89 19.85 29.16
N ASN A 565 12.32 18.76 29.69
CA ASN A 565 11.36 18.85 30.80
C ASN A 565 12.08 19.17 32.12
N PRO A 566 11.48 20.00 33.00
CA PRO A 566 12.08 20.35 34.28
C PRO A 566 12.22 19.15 35.21
N ASN A 567 11.21 18.29 35.30
CA ASN A 567 11.17 17.12 36.19
C ASN A 567 10.51 15.90 35.52
N GLY A 568 10.69 14.71 36.09
CA GLY A 568 10.10 13.48 35.57
C GLY A 568 8.56 13.46 35.55
N VAL A 569 7.89 14.20 36.44
CA VAL A 569 6.41 14.29 36.46
C VAL A 569 5.89 15.10 35.28
N ALA A 570 6.51 16.25 34.99
CA ALA A 570 6.24 17.06 33.82
C ALA A 570 6.56 16.28 32.54
N ALA A 571 7.61 15.46 32.53
CA ALA A 571 7.90 14.56 31.42
C ALA A 571 6.76 13.56 31.16
N LYS A 572 6.23 12.89 32.19
CA LYS A 572 5.06 11.99 32.06
C LYS A 572 3.80 12.70 31.56
N ARG A 573 3.51 13.91 32.07
CA ARG A 573 2.39 14.72 31.58
C ARG A 573 2.58 15.13 30.11
N THR A 574 3.79 15.53 29.74
CA THR A 574 4.16 15.88 28.36
C THR A 574 3.95 14.70 27.43
N THR A 575 4.41 13.52 27.83
CA THR A 575 4.19 12.24 27.16
C THR A 575 2.71 11.96 26.88
N MET A 576 1.85 12.10 27.89
CA MET A 576 0.40 11.90 27.73
C MET A 576 -0.17 12.87 26.68
N TRP A 577 0.17 14.16 26.76
CA TRP A 577 -0.26 15.15 25.78
C TRP A 577 0.25 14.84 24.38
N VAL A 578 1.51 14.41 24.23
CA VAL A 578 2.07 14.03 22.93
C VAL A 578 1.25 12.92 22.28
N MET A 579 0.80 11.92 23.04
CA MET A 579 -0.07 10.86 22.52
C MET A 579 -1.43 11.35 22.06
N ILE A 580 -2.05 12.25 22.81
CA ILE A 580 -3.32 12.87 22.41
C ILE A 580 -3.15 13.67 21.12
N LEU A 581 -2.12 14.53 21.07
CA LEU A 581 -1.84 15.39 19.92
C LEU A 581 -1.53 14.59 18.64
N ILE A 582 -0.69 13.55 18.74
CA ILE A 582 -0.39 12.66 17.62
C ILE A 582 -1.63 11.87 17.19
N GLY A 583 -2.39 11.34 18.14
CA GLY A 583 -3.61 10.57 17.86
C GLY A 583 -4.66 11.38 17.12
N VAL A 584 -4.90 12.62 17.56
CA VAL A 584 -5.83 13.55 16.89
C VAL A 584 -5.36 13.88 15.48
N PHE A 585 -4.06 14.15 15.29
CA PHE A 585 -3.53 14.47 13.97
C PHE A 585 -3.75 13.33 12.96
N TYR A 586 -3.53 12.07 13.36
CA TYR A 586 -3.66 10.93 12.45
C TYR A 586 -5.10 10.58 12.04
N LEU A 587 -6.12 11.26 12.57
CA LEU A 587 -7.49 11.15 12.08
C LEU A 587 -7.69 11.80 10.70
N PHE A 588 -6.86 12.79 10.35
CA PHE A 588 -7.06 13.61 9.15
C PHE A 588 -6.42 13.06 7.87
N PRO A 589 -5.15 12.59 7.84
CA PRO A 589 -4.54 12.08 6.61
C PRO A 589 -5.34 10.98 5.89
N PRO A 590 -5.97 10.01 6.58
CA PRO A 590 -6.80 9.01 5.90
C PRO A 590 -7.98 9.59 5.14
N VAL A 591 -8.61 10.65 5.67
CA VAL A 591 -9.73 11.32 5.01
C VAL A 591 -9.29 11.95 3.68
N PHE A 592 -8.11 12.58 3.64
CA PHE A 592 -7.52 13.04 2.38
C PHE A 592 -7.30 11.90 1.40
N GLY A 593 -6.83 10.74 1.86
CA GLY A 593 -6.62 9.58 1.01
C GLY A 593 -7.89 9.05 0.36
N VAL A 594 -8.98 8.98 1.13
CA VAL A 594 -10.32 8.57 0.65
C VAL A 594 -10.87 9.57 -0.37
N LEU A 595 -10.84 10.86 -0.03
CA LEU A 595 -11.33 11.91 -0.92
C LEU A 595 -10.50 11.97 -2.22
N GLY A 596 -9.17 11.86 -2.11
CA GLY A 596 -8.26 11.85 -3.25
C GLY A 596 -8.51 10.68 -4.20
N ARG A 597 -8.82 9.50 -3.66
CA ARG A 597 -9.22 8.35 -4.45
C ARG A 597 -10.46 8.63 -5.30
N ASN A 598 -11.48 9.27 -4.73
CA ASN A 598 -12.76 9.49 -5.40
C ASN A 598 -12.70 10.66 -6.39
N LEU A 599 -12.00 11.74 -6.01
CA LEU A 599 -12.03 13.02 -6.72
C LEU A 599 -10.83 13.23 -7.66
N MET A 600 -9.68 12.57 -7.39
CA MET A 600 -8.44 12.73 -8.15
C MET A 600 -7.77 11.38 -8.52
N PRO A 601 -8.44 10.50 -9.28
CA PRO A 601 -7.85 9.21 -9.69
C PRO A 601 -6.60 9.36 -10.57
N ASP A 602 -6.38 10.52 -11.18
CA ASP A 602 -5.23 10.77 -12.07
C ASP A 602 -3.87 10.65 -11.33
N LEU A 603 -3.84 10.91 -10.02
CA LEU A 603 -2.63 10.81 -9.20
C LEU A 603 -2.08 9.38 -9.08
N TYR A 604 -2.90 8.35 -9.33
CA TYR A 604 -2.43 6.97 -9.37
C TYR A 604 -1.46 6.71 -10.53
N ALA A 605 -1.69 7.35 -11.68
CA ALA A 605 -0.90 7.14 -12.89
C ALA A 605 0.49 7.80 -12.81
N ALA A 606 0.67 8.78 -11.94
CA ALA A 606 1.92 9.51 -11.78
C ALA A 606 2.90 8.82 -10.82
N THR A 607 4.21 9.05 -11.03
CA THR A 607 5.32 8.51 -10.22
C THR A 607 6.22 9.61 -9.67
N GLY A 608 6.98 9.30 -8.62
CA GLY A 608 7.97 10.21 -8.04
C GLY A 608 7.34 11.48 -7.45
N ALA A 609 7.87 12.66 -7.80
CA ALA A 609 7.36 13.94 -7.30
C ALA A 609 5.94 14.30 -7.81
N LYS A 610 5.31 13.48 -8.65
CA LYS A 610 3.94 13.71 -9.15
C LYS A 610 2.93 12.69 -8.62
N GLY A 611 3.35 11.71 -7.82
CA GLY A 611 2.51 10.61 -7.35
C GLY A 611 1.55 10.97 -6.21
N THR A 612 0.95 9.94 -5.60
CA THR A 612 -0.10 10.04 -4.58
C THR A 612 0.29 10.86 -3.34
N ASP A 613 1.58 11.01 -3.03
CA ASP A 613 2.08 11.87 -1.95
C ASP A 613 1.62 13.33 -2.09
N LYS A 614 1.24 13.79 -3.28
CA LYS A 614 0.74 15.15 -3.54
C LYS A 614 -0.74 15.35 -3.24
N VAL A 615 -1.49 14.31 -2.90
CA VAL A 615 -2.95 14.39 -2.72
C VAL A 615 -3.37 15.52 -1.78
N VAL A 616 -2.62 15.73 -0.69
CA VAL A 616 -2.94 16.79 0.29
C VAL A 616 -2.77 18.19 -0.30
N LEU A 617 -1.85 18.37 -1.25
CA LEU A 617 -1.55 19.66 -1.88
C LEU A 617 -2.54 19.98 -3.00
N GLU A 618 -2.84 18.97 -3.83
CA GLU A 618 -3.63 19.14 -5.06
C GLU A 618 -5.13 19.04 -4.83
N LEU A 619 -5.58 18.18 -3.90
CA LEU A 619 -7.00 17.94 -3.69
C LEU A 619 -7.82 19.21 -3.45
N PRO A 620 -7.38 20.21 -2.65
CA PRO A 620 -8.17 21.41 -2.48
C PRO A 620 -8.40 22.22 -3.77
N ARG A 621 -7.53 22.11 -4.79
CA ARG A 621 -7.66 22.89 -6.04
C ARG A 621 -8.90 22.55 -6.85
N ILE A 622 -9.49 21.36 -6.68
CA ILE A 622 -10.71 20.97 -7.38
C ILE A 622 -11.87 21.94 -7.13
N LEU A 623 -11.87 22.64 -5.99
CA LEU A 623 -12.88 23.65 -5.65
C LEU A 623 -12.87 24.84 -6.62
N ASN A 624 -11.74 25.13 -7.26
CA ASN A 624 -11.66 26.16 -8.28
C ASN A 624 -12.28 25.69 -9.61
N GLU A 625 -12.25 24.39 -9.89
CA GLU A 625 -12.78 23.79 -11.12
C GLU A 625 -14.30 23.61 -11.05
N THR A 626 -14.85 23.15 -9.92
CA THR A 626 -16.31 22.98 -9.73
C THR A 626 -17.10 24.29 -9.53
N GLY A 627 -16.43 25.44 -9.51
CA GLY A 627 -17.12 26.74 -9.55
C GLY A 627 -17.93 26.97 -10.84
N SER A 628 -17.68 26.17 -11.88
CA SER A 628 -18.59 25.93 -13.00
C SER A 628 -19.54 24.78 -12.65
N ALA A 629 -20.58 25.05 -11.86
CA ALA A 629 -21.74 24.18 -11.88
C ALA A 629 -22.22 24.09 -13.35
N PRO A 630 -22.38 22.90 -13.95
CA PRO A 630 -23.04 22.84 -15.24
C PRO A 630 -24.45 23.38 -15.02
N ALA A 631 -24.83 24.40 -15.80
CA ALA A 631 -26.21 24.86 -15.81
C ALA A 631 -27.11 23.63 -16.01
N PRO A 632 -28.24 23.51 -15.28
CA PRO A 632 -29.19 22.42 -15.49
C PRO A 632 -29.70 22.52 -16.94
N GLY A 633 -29.10 21.73 -17.84
CA GLY A 633 -29.30 21.86 -19.29
C GLY A 633 -28.05 21.54 -20.14
N ALA A 634 -26.84 21.67 -19.59
CA ALA A 634 -25.59 21.43 -20.37
C ALA A 634 -25.35 19.94 -20.75
N ALA A 635 -26.05 19.01 -20.10
CA ALA A 635 -26.03 17.59 -20.49
C ALA A 635 -26.74 17.33 -21.83
N VAL A 636 -27.70 18.18 -22.20
CA VAL A 636 -28.46 18.04 -23.46
C VAL A 636 -27.64 18.54 -24.65
N SER A 637 -26.81 19.57 -24.47
CA SER A 637 -25.94 20.08 -25.54
C SER A 637 -24.75 19.16 -25.84
N ALA A 638 -24.22 18.46 -24.82
CA ALA A 638 -23.12 17.51 -24.99
C ALA A 638 -23.53 16.20 -25.69
N LEU A 639 -24.84 15.88 -25.71
CA LEU A 639 -25.40 14.77 -26.49
C LEU A 639 -25.62 15.17 -27.96
N ALA A 640 -25.95 16.43 -28.24
CA ALA A 640 -26.17 16.93 -29.60
C ALA A 640 -24.88 16.98 -30.44
N ASP A 641 -23.72 17.24 -29.82
CA ASP A 641 -22.40 17.22 -30.48
C ASP A 641 -21.92 15.81 -30.88
N ARG A 642 -22.63 14.74 -30.48
CA ARG A 642 -22.24 13.34 -30.76
C ARG A 642 -22.98 12.71 -31.95
N THR A 643 -24.01 13.36 -32.46
CA THR A 643 -24.71 12.94 -33.68
C THR A 643 -24.31 13.90 -34.79
N GLY A 644 -23.25 13.56 -35.54
CA GLY A 644 -22.71 14.40 -36.60
C GLY A 644 -23.77 14.76 -37.64
N ALA A 645 -24.33 15.96 -37.53
CA ALA A 645 -25.11 16.67 -38.54
C ALA A 645 -25.32 18.12 -38.09
N ALA A 646 -24.44 19.03 -38.51
CA ALA A 646 -24.78 20.43 -38.85
C ALA A 646 -23.52 21.20 -39.29
N ASP A 647 -23.65 21.78 -40.47
CA ASP A 647 -22.66 22.47 -41.28
C ASP A 647 -22.16 23.82 -40.72
N GLU A 648 -21.21 24.38 -41.48
CA GLU A 648 -20.33 25.55 -41.33
C GLU A 648 -20.96 26.91 -40.94
N ALA A 649 -22.18 26.97 -40.40
CA ALA A 649 -22.84 28.23 -40.03
C ALA A 649 -22.60 28.71 -38.58
N SER A 650 -21.80 28.01 -37.76
CA SER A 650 -21.61 28.35 -36.32
C SER A 650 -20.31 29.10 -35.99
N ALA A 651 -19.44 29.34 -36.96
CA ALA A 651 -18.14 30.00 -36.72
C ALA A 651 -18.27 31.51 -36.42
N ALA A 652 -19.35 32.17 -36.83
CA ALA A 652 -19.52 33.63 -36.68
C ALA A 652 -20.17 34.08 -35.35
N THR A 653 -20.68 33.16 -34.51
CA THR A 653 -21.39 33.51 -33.26
C THR A 653 -20.61 33.14 -31.99
N ARG A 654 -19.38 32.62 -32.12
CA ARG A 654 -18.55 32.19 -30.98
C ARG A 654 -17.68 33.30 -30.36
N GLU A 655 -17.61 34.49 -30.96
CA GLU A 655 -16.81 35.61 -30.42
C GLU A 655 -17.61 36.60 -29.53
N GLY A 656 -18.94 36.47 -29.43
CA GLY A 656 -19.80 37.48 -28.81
C GLY A 656 -20.23 37.28 -27.35
N ALA A 657 -19.90 36.17 -26.68
CA ALA A 657 -20.47 35.87 -25.35
C ALA A 657 -19.45 35.32 -24.33
N ARG A 658 -18.32 35.99 -24.16
CA ARG A 658 -17.50 35.82 -22.95
C ARG A 658 -18.02 36.77 -21.87
N ALA A 659 -19.05 36.36 -21.16
CA ALA A 659 -19.54 37.08 -19.99
C ALA A 659 -18.36 37.38 -19.04
N PRO A 660 -18.26 38.58 -18.45
CA PRO A 660 -17.13 38.95 -17.61
C PRO A 660 -17.05 37.98 -16.43
N GLN A 661 -15.92 37.28 -16.34
CA GLN A 661 -15.65 36.31 -15.27
C GLN A 661 -15.64 37.07 -13.94
N LYS A 662 -16.77 37.11 -13.24
CA LYS A 662 -16.91 37.71 -11.90
C LYS A 662 -15.75 37.18 -11.07
N LYS A 663 -14.90 38.08 -10.56
CA LYS A 663 -13.68 37.80 -9.79
C LYS A 663 -14.03 37.06 -8.48
N ARG A 664 -14.29 35.75 -8.58
CA ARG A 664 -14.70 34.88 -7.46
C ARG A 664 -13.49 34.53 -6.62
N ILE A 665 -13.72 34.36 -5.32
CA ILE A 665 -12.68 34.00 -4.35
C ILE A 665 -12.17 32.59 -4.71
N PRO A 666 -10.85 32.41 -4.95
CA PRO A 666 -10.28 31.12 -5.35
C PRO A 666 -10.06 30.23 -4.12
N TRP A 667 -11.16 29.75 -3.53
CA TRP A 667 -11.14 28.94 -2.31
C TRP A 667 -10.22 27.73 -2.40
N GLY A 668 -10.14 27.07 -3.57
CA GLY A 668 -9.25 25.94 -3.78
C GLY A 668 -7.77 26.32 -3.73
N SER A 669 -7.42 27.50 -4.26
CA SER A 669 -6.05 28.04 -4.18
C SER A 669 -5.67 28.43 -2.76
N ILE A 670 -6.60 29.02 -2.01
CA ILE A 670 -6.39 29.40 -0.61
C ILE A 670 -6.16 28.16 0.24
N LEU A 671 -7.03 27.15 0.12
CA LEU A 671 -6.92 25.91 0.88
C LEU A 671 -5.69 25.09 0.47
N SER A 672 -5.34 25.10 -0.81
CA SER A 672 -4.08 24.51 -1.30
C SER A 672 -2.86 25.25 -0.75
N GLY A 673 -2.93 26.58 -0.60
CA GLY A 673 -1.88 27.37 0.05
C GLY A 673 -1.72 27.03 1.53
N ILE A 674 -2.84 26.83 2.23
CA ILE A 674 -2.87 26.40 3.63
C ILE A 674 -2.25 24.99 3.78
N THR A 675 -2.59 24.03 2.90
CA THR A 675 -1.96 22.69 2.94
C THR A 675 -0.48 22.72 2.59
N CYS A 676 -0.06 23.56 1.64
CA CYS A 676 1.37 23.78 1.33
C CYS A 676 2.13 24.35 2.53
N ALA A 677 1.56 25.34 3.22
CA ALA A 677 2.08 25.86 4.48
C ALA A 677 2.22 24.74 5.54
N GLY A 678 1.21 23.88 5.68
CA GLY A 678 1.27 22.70 6.53
C GLY A 678 2.39 21.72 6.15
N ALA A 679 2.56 21.44 4.86
CA ALA A 679 3.64 20.59 4.37
C ALA A 679 5.02 21.18 4.68
N PHE A 680 5.21 22.49 4.46
CA PHE A 680 6.41 23.21 4.89
C PHE A 680 6.68 23.04 6.38
N ALA A 681 5.68 23.30 7.22
CA ALA A 681 5.80 23.09 8.65
C ALA A 681 6.16 21.62 8.97
N ALA A 682 5.59 20.65 8.23
CA ALA A 682 5.84 19.22 8.40
C ALA A 682 7.32 18.85 8.25
N PHE A 683 7.90 19.03 7.06
CA PHE A 683 9.31 18.66 6.83
C PHE A 683 10.30 19.62 7.50
N MET A 684 9.99 20.92 7.65
CA MET A 684 10.88 21.86 8.35
C MET A 684 11.07 21.48 9.82
N SER A 685 9.99 21.13 10.50
CA SER A 685 10.03 20.77 11.92
C SER A 685 10.88 19.53 12.16
N THR A 686 10.64 18.45 11.41
CA THR A 686 11.38 17.20 11.57
C THR A 686 12.83 17.33 11.11
N PHE A 687 13.08 18.00 9.97
CA PHE A 687 14.46 18.20 9.49
C PHE A 687 15.28 19.05 10.47
N SER A 688 14.69 20.09 11.06
CA SER A 688 15.35 20.88 12.11
C SER A 688 15.73 20.02 13.32
N GLY A 689 14.82 19.15 13.76
CA GLY A 689 15.04 18.22 14.88
C GLY A 689 16.15 17.21 14.62
N LEU A 690 16.13 16.58 13.45
CA LEU A 690 17.17 15.66 12.99
C LEU A 690 18.52 16.36 12.89
N LEU A 691 18.54 17.56 12.31
CA LEU A 691 19.76 18.32 12.14
C LEU A 691 20.36 18.71 13.49
N VAL A 692 19.56 19.07 14.49
CA VAL A 692 20.04 19.30 15.86
C VAL A 692 20.65 18.03 16.45
N SER A 693 20.02 16.87 16.26
CA SER A 693 20.55 15.60 16.77
C SER A 693 21.86 15.21 16.09
N LEU A 694 21.93 15.29 14.76
CA LEU A 694 23.14 15.04 13.95
C LEU A 694 24.28 16.00 14.33
N THR A 695 23.96 17.28 14.47
CA THR A 695 24.91 18.31 14.85
C THR A 695 25.38 18.11 16.28
N GLY A 696 24.49 17.72 17.19
CA GLY A 696 24.82 17.35 18.56
C GLY A 696 25.81 16.20 18.59
N ALA A 697 25.60 15.15 17.80
CA ALA A 697 26.52 14.02 17.70
C ALA A 697 27.90 14.46 17.18
N LEU A 698 27.99 15.28 16.13
CA LEU A 698 29.28 15.78 15.65
C LEU A 698 29.95 16.76 16.62
N ALA A 699 29.24 17.75 17.12
CA ALA A 699 29.82 18.81 17.92
C ALA A 699 30.12 18.36 19.36
N HIS A 700 29.24 17.58 19.98
CA HIS A 700 29.41 17.08 21.34
C HIS A 700 30.23 15.78 21.37
N ASP A 701 29.82 14.75 20.63
CA ASP A 701 30.43 13.43 20.74
C ASP A 701 31.74 13.31 19.95
N VAL A 702 31.84 13.91 18.75
CA VAL A 702 33.08 13.87 17.95
C VAL A 702 34.02 15.00 18.34
N TYR A 703 33.60 16.26 18.21
CA TYR A 703 34.49 17.39 18.47
C TYR A 703 34.80 17.56 19.96
N GLY A 704 33.78 17.73 20.81
CA GLY A 704 33.99 17.92 22.24
C GLY A 704 34.49 16.67 22.97
N ARG A 705 34.11 15.48 22.48
CA ARG A 705 34.54 14.14 22.90
C ARG A 705 35.95 13.73 22.49
N MET A 706 36.15 13.65 21.18
CA MET A 706 37.26 12.90 20.58
C MET A 706 38.37 13.82 20.08
N LEU A 707 38.04 14.96 19.48
CA LEU A 707 39.02 15.85 18.85
C LEU A 707 39.59 16.90 19.82
N ASN A 708 38.74 17.54 20.62
CA ASN A 708 39.14 18.59 21.56
C ASN A 708 38.36 18.53 22.90
N PRO A 709 38.78 17.65 23.83
CA PRO A 709 38.16 17.48 25.15
C PRO A 709 38.13 18.75 26.02
N LYS A 710 39.16 19.59 25.90
CA LYS A 710 39.34 20.82 26.70
C LYS A 710 38.61 22.03 26.12
N SER A 711 37.77 21.84 25.10
CA SER A 711 37.05 22.91 24.42
C SER A 711 36.12 23.69 25.36
N THR A 712 36.20 25.03 25.30
CA THR A 712 35.32 25.91 26.07
C THR A 712 33.88 25.85 25.55
N PRO A 713 32.87 26.24 26.36
CA PRO A 713 31.48 26.29 25.91
C PRO A 713 31.28 27.11 24.61
N ASP A 714 32.00 28.22 24.46
CA ASP A 714 31.93 29.06 23.26
C ASP A 714 32.53 28.39 22.01
N GLN A 715 33.63 27.65 22.18
CA GLN A 715 34.21 26.85 21.09
C GLN A 715 33.27 25.73 20.66
N ARG A 716 32.62 25.06 21.61
CA ARG A 716 31.62 24.02 21.31
C ARG A 716 30.41 24.59 20.59
N MET A 717 29.95 25.79 20.99
CA MET A 717 28.86 26.47 20.32
C MET A 717 29.24 26.89 18.90
N ARG A 718 30.47 27.40 18.67
CA ARG A 718 30.96 27.68 17.30
C ARG A 718 31.02 26.42 16.44
N MET A 719 31.57 25.34 16.99
CA MET A 719 31.68 24.08 16.25
C MET A 719 30.31 23.47 15.94
N PHE A 720 29.33 23.63 16.83
CA PHE A 720 27.95 23.26 16.54
C PHE A 720 27.43 23.94 15.27
N LYS A 721 27.67 25.25 15.09
CA LYS A 721 27.21 25.96 13.87
C LYS A 721 27.87 25.39 12.61
N VAL A 722 29.16 25.10 12.66
CA VAL A 722 29.91 24.51 11.54
C VAL A 722 29.38 23.11 11.22
N CYS A 723 29.22 22.26 12.24
CA CYS A 723 28.65 20.93 12.08
C CYS A 723 27.21 20.96 11.55
N ALA A 724 26.40 21.97 11.91
CA ALA A 724 25.06 22.13 11.37
C ALA A 724 25.09 22.39 9.86
N VAL A 725 26.00 23.24 9.39
CA VAL A 725 26.18 23.50 7.95
C VAL A 725 26.67 22.25 7.22
N LEU A 726 27.61 21.49 7.81
CA LEU A 726 28.12 20.25 7.22
C LEU A 726 27.02 19.17 7.12
N CYS A 727 26.29 18.93 8.20
CA CYS A 727 25.17 17.98 8.21
C CYS A 727 24.04 18.44 7.29
N GLY A 728 23.72 19.72 7.25
CA GLY A 728 22.73 20.27 6.33
C GLY A 728 23.11 20.05 4.87
N SER A 729 24.36 20.31 4.52
CA SER A 729 24.91 20.09 3.18
C SER A 729 24.87 18.61 2.79
N GLY A 730 25.23 17.71 3.71
CA GLY A 730 25.13 16.26 3.50
C GLY A 730 23.70 15.80 3.25
N ALA A 731 22.72 16.32 4.01
CA ALA A 731 21.32 16.00 3.80
C ALA A 731 20.78 16.51 2.45
N ILE A 732 21.18 17.72 2.03
CA ILE A 732 20.82 18.28 0.71
C ILE A 732 21.37 17.40 -0.42
N LEU A 733 22.63 16.98 -0.32
CA LEU A 733 23.27 16.08 -1.29
C LEU A 733 22.48 14.76 -1.44
N LEU A 734 22.11 14.14 -0.33
CA LEU A 734 21.30 12.92 -0.34
C LEU A 734 19.90 13.17 -0.91
N GLY A 735 19.34 14.36 -0.67
CA GLY A 735 18.03 14.78 -1.18
C GLY A 735 17.88 14.78 -2.70
N PHE A 736 18.98 14.93 -3.45
CA PHE A 736 18.97 14.85 -4.92
C PHE A 736 18.63 13.46 -5.45
N PHE A 737 19.00 12.41 -4.72
CA PHE A 737 18.88 11.02 -5.21
C PHE A 737 17.52 10.38 -4.93
N VAL A 738 16.64 11.06 -4.18
CA VAL A 738 15.44 10.44 -3.64
C VAL A 738 14.13 10.80 -4.33
N GLU A 739 14.18 11.52 -5.45
CA GLU A 739 12.98 11.94 -6.17
C GLU A 739 12.09 10.77 -6.61
N LYS A 740 12.67 9.62 -6.94
CA LYS A 740 11.92 8.45 -7.44
C LYS A 740 11.26 7.62 -6.33
N PHE A 741 11.67 7.79 -5.07
CA PHE A 741 11.16 6.99 -3.96
C PHE A 741 9.94 7.65 -3.32
N GLU A 742 9.02 6.80 -2.86
CA GLU A 742 7.87 7.20 -2.04
C GLU A 742 8.33 7.55 -0.62
N ILE A 743 7.73 8.58 -0.03
CA ILE A 743 8.12 9.08 1.30
C ILE A 743 8.06 7.96 2.35
N ASN A 744 7.00 7.14 2.33
CA ASN A 744 6.80 6.10 3.34
C ASN A 744 7.74 4.90 3.22
N LYS A 745 8.18 4.55 2.00
CA LYS A 745 9.13 3.43 1.79
C LYS A 745 10.47 3.76 2.44
N MET A 746 10.98 4.96 2.19
CA MET A 746 12.22 5.46 2.81
C MET A 746 12.12 5.50 4.35
N VAL A 747 10.97 5.90 4.88
CA VAL A 747 10.72 5.88 6.33
C VAL A 747 10.72 4.46 6.88
N GLY A 748 10.06 3.53 6.20
CA GLY A 748 10.06 2.11 6.57
C GLY A 748 11.47 1.53 6.63
N TRP A 749 12.31 1.84 5.64
CA TRP A 749 13.72 1.43 5.61
C TRP A 749 14.54 2.03 6.76
N ALA A 750 14.38 3.33 7.03
CA ALA A 750 15.04 3.98 8.16
C ALA A 750 14.69 3.30 9.48
N PHE A 751 13.42 2.95 9.66
CA PHE A 751 12.92 2.29 10.86
C PHE A 751 13.38 0.85 10.96
N ALA A 752 13.45 0.10 9.86
CA ALA A 752 14.01 -1.25 9.86
C ALA A 752 15.48 -1.24 10.31
N ILE A 753 16.29 -0.31 9.80
CA ILE A 753 17.70 -0.18 10.20
C ILE A 753 17.82 0.22 11.68
N ALA A 754 17.00 1.16 12.16
CA ALA A 754 16.98 1.56 13.57
C ALA A 754 16.50 0.41 14.50
N ALA A 755 15.51 -0.36 14.05
CA ALA A 755 14.96 -1.51 14.77
C ALA A 755 16.02 -2.59 14.95
N THR A 756 16.88 -2.85 13.96
CA THR A 756 17.85 -3.96 14.04
C THR A 756 19.20 -3.54 14.61
N SER A 757 19.39 -2.26 14.94
CA SER A 757 20.65 -1.72 15.49
C SER A 757 20.44 -1.12 16.88
N TYR A 758 19.83 0.06 16.98
CA TYR A 758 19.70 0.80 18.23
C TYR A 758 18.68 0.25 19.19
N PHE A 759 17.56 -0.23 18.68
CA PHE A 759 16.50 -0.69 19.57
C PHE A 759 16.97 -1.81 20.53
N PRO A 760 17.63 -2.90 20.06
CA PRO A 760 18.20 -3.92 20.93
C PRO A 760 19.20 -3.35 21.92
N LEU A 761 20.06 -2.43 21.45
CA LEU A 761 21.07 -1.79 22.28
C LEU A 761 20.41 -1.02 23.43
N LEU A 762 19.49 -0.11 23.14
CA LEU A 762 18.84 0.74 24.13
C LEU A 762 17.99 -0.10 25.09
N PHE A 763 17.22 -1.04 24.57
CA PHE A 763 16.34 -1.88 25.37
C PHE A 763 17.14 -2.78 26.33
N LEU A 764 18.10 -3.55 25.81
CA LEU A 764 18.91 -4.44 26.65
C LEU A 764 19.86 -3.68 27.58
N SER A 765 20.43 -2.55 27.15
CA SER A 765 21.29 -1.73 28.02
C SER A 765 20.54 -1.13 29.20
N THR A 766 19.25 -0.84 29.01
CA THR A 766 18.38 -0.30 30.05
C THR A 766 17.93 -1.40 31.00
N TRP A 767 17.49 -2.56 30.50
CA TRP A 767 16.78 -3.56 31.31
C TRP A 767 17.62 -4.78 31.70
N TRP A 768 18.72 -5.06 31.00
CA TRP A 768 19.56 -6.22 31.26
C TRP A 768 20.94 -5.84 31.79
N ARG A 769 21.21 -6.25 33.03
CA ARG A 769 22.52 -6.03 33.68
C ARG A 769 23.68 -6.78 33.01
N GLY A 770 23.40 -7.88 32.32
CA GLY A 770 24.41 -8.81 31.79
C GLY A 770 24.96 -8.46 30.40
N ILE A 771 24.51 -7.38 29.77
CA ILE A 771 25.02 -6.97 28.46
C ILE A 771 26.44 -6.40 28.58
N THR A 772 27.31 -6.83 27.66
CA THR A 772 28.72 -6.46 27.56
C THR A 772 28.95 -5.54 26.35
N MET A 773 30.08 -4.83 26.32
CA MET A 773 30.43 -3.97 25.19
C MET A 773 30.54 -4.77 23.88
N LYS A 774 31.27 -5.90 23.88
CA LYS A 774 31.45 -6.75 22.70
C LYS A 774 30.11 -7.30 22.20
N GLY A 775 29.23 -7.74 23.11
CA GLY A 775 27.90 -8.21 22.71
C GLY A 775 27.03 -7.11 22.12
N ALA A 776 26.98 -5.95 22.78
CA ALA A 776 26.28 -4.77 22.28
C ALA A 776 26.79 -4.33 20.89
N ALA A 777 28.11 -4.26 20.70
CA ALA A 777 28.72 -3.90 19.42
C ALA A 777 28.42 -4.92 18.32
N THR A 778 28.56 -6.21 18.62
CA THR A 778 28.34 -7.28 17.63
C THR A 778 26.91 -7.28 17.14
N GLY A 779 25.92 -7.25 18.04
CA GLY A 779 24.52 -7.23 17.64
C GLY A 779 24.13 -5.98 16.86
N MET A 780 24.62 -4.81 17.28
CA MET A 780 24.35 -3.54 16.60
C MET A 780 24.97 -3.50 15.20
N LEU A 781 26.24 -3.91 15.06
CA LEU A 781 26.96 -3.92 13.79
C LEU A 781 26.36 -4.95 12.82
N VAL A 782 26.13 -6.18 13.26
CA VAL A 782 25.59 -7.24 12.41
C VAL A 782 24.16 -6.91 12.01
N GLY A 783 23.28 -6.61 12.97
CA GLY A 783 21.86 -6.34 12.69
C GLY A 783 21.66 -5.09 11.83
N GLY A 784 22.40 -4.01 12.10
CA GLY A 784 22.33 -2.79 11.31
C GLY A 784 22.90 -2.93 9.90
N THR A 785 24.07 -3.57 9.77
CA THR A 785 24.74 -3.74 8.46
C THR A 785 23.97 -4.72 7.58
N PHE A 786 23.45 -5.82 8.13
CA PHE A 786 22.65 -6.78 7.35
C PHE A 786 21.38 -6.14 6.81
N SER A 787 20.63 -5.42 7.66
CA SER A 787 19.44 -4.68 7.19
C SER A 787 19.79 -3.66 6.11
N LEU A 788 20.91 -2.94 6.27
CA LEU A 788 21.37 -1.98 5.26
C LEU A 788 21.70 -2.67 3.94
N VAL A 789 22.48 -3.75 3.97
CA VAL A 789 22.90 -4.49 2.78
C VAL A 789 21.69 -5.05 2.05
N THR A 790 20.74 -5.65 2.77
CA THR A 790 19.56 -6.23 2.12
C THR A 790 18.62 -5.18 1.55
N ILE A 791 18.39 -4.06 2.25
CA ILE A 791 17.61 -2.94 1.70
C ILE A 791 18.32 -2.32 0.50
N ALA A 792 19.64 -2.10 0.57
CA ALA A 792 20.41 -1.57 -0.55
C ALA A 792 20.36 -2.52 -1.76
N SER A 793 20.39 -3.83 -1.53
CA SER A 793 20.32 -4.83 -2.61
C SER A 793 18.97 -4.81 -3.34
N THR A 794 17.84 -4.62 -2.64
CA THR A 794 16.54 -4.49 -3.29
C THR A 794 16.40 -3.15 -4.01
N MET A 795 16.93 -2.08 -3.44
CA MET A 795 16.99 -0.77 -4.11
C MET A 795 17.82 -0.82 -5.41
N LEU A 796 18.96 -1.50 -5.40
CA LEU A 796 19.80 -1.69 -6.58
C LEU A 796 19.07 -2.54 -7.62
N ALA A 797 18.42 -3.64 -7.22
CA ALA A 797 17.63 -4.47 -8.14
C ALA A 797 16.51 -3.69 -8.84
N ASP A 798 15.87 -2.74 -8.15
CA ASP A 798 14.74 -1.98 -8.68
C ASP A 798 15.16 -0.75 -9.51
N GLN A 799 16.29 -0.11 -9.20
CA GLN A 799 16.66 1.20 -9.76
C GLN A 799 17.90 1.19 -10.65
N ALA A 800 18.79 0.20 -10.52
CA ALA A 800 20.05 0.16 -11.24
C ALA A 800 19.94 -0.70 -12.51
N PRO A 801 19.98 -0.10 -13.72
CA PRO A 801 19.87 -0.87 -14.97
C PRO A 801 20.98 -1.92 -15.13
N TRP A 802 22.16 -1.65 -14.55
CA TRP A 802 23.32 -2.55 -14.56
C TRP A 802 23.17 -3.74 -13.61
N ALA A 803 22.23 -3.73 -12.66
CA ALA A 803 22.00 -4.79 -11.68
C ALA A 803 20.94 -5.81 -12.13
N LYS A 804 20.76 -5.99 -13.45
CA LYS A 804 19.71 -6.86 -14.01
C LYS A 804 19.76 -8.29 -13.49
N GLY A 805 20.95 -8.87 -13.32
CA GLY A 805 21.09 -10.22 -12.75
C GLY A 805 20.58 -10.34 -11.30
N LEU A 806 20.65 -9.26 -10.52
CA LEU A 806 20.08 -9.22 -9.17
C LEU A 806 18.55 -9.10 -9.20
N ALA A 807 18.00 -8.34 -10.17
CA ALA A 807 16.57 -8.27 -10.40
C ALA A 807 16.00 -9.64 -10.82
N ASP A 808 16.68 -10.33 -11.72
CA ASP A 808 16.31 -11.68 -12.18
C ASP A 808 16.39 -12.70 -11.02
N PHE A 809 17.39 -12.60 -10.15
CA PHE A 809 17.50 -13.41 -8.93
C PHE A 809 16.29 -13.22 -8.00
N TYR A 810 15.91 -11.97 -7.72
CA TYR A 810 14.76 -11.69 -6.86
C TYR A 810 13.42 -12.07 -7.50
N ALA A 811 13.33 -12.07 -8.84
CA ALA A 811 12.17 -12.58 -9.55
C ALA A 811 12.03 -14.11 -9.36
N GLY A 812 13.15 -14.84 -9.37
CA GLY A 812 13.20 -16.28 -9.05
C GLY A 812 12.89 -16.59 -7.57
N HIS A 813 13.33 -15.72 -6.64
CA HIS A 813 13.25 -15.94 -5.19
C HIS A 813 12.43 -14.86 -4.44
N PRO A 814 11.09 -14.91 -4.50
CA PRO A 814 10.22 -13.88 -3.91
C PRO A 814 10.28 -13.82 -2.37
N LEU A 815 10.50 -14.96 -1.70
CA LEU A 815 10.70 -14.99 -0.25
C LEU A 815 11.95 -14.18 0.16
N LEU A 816 13.06 -14.38 -0.56
CA LEU A 816 14.30 -13.66 -0.29
C LEU A 816 14.16 -12.17 -0.59
N ARG A 817 13.38 -11.81 -1.63
CA ARG A 817 13.07 -10.39 -1.92
C ARG A 817 12.36 -9.73 -0.74
N ILE A 818 11.32 -10.35 -0.20
CA ILE A 818 10.55 -9.79 0.91
C ILE A 818 11.38 -9.70 2.20
N LEU A 819 12.15 -10.76 2.52
CA LEU A 819 13.05 -10.75 3.65
C LEU A 819 14.15 -9.69 3.51
N ALA A 820 14.55 -9.37 2.27
CA ALA A 820 15.56 -8.34 2.02
C ALA A 820 14.97 -6.93 2.07
N GLU A 821 13.75 -6.73 1.55
CA GLU A 821 13.03 -5.46 1.55
C GLU A 821 12.58 -5.05 2.95
N GLN A 822 12.13 -6.01 3.77
CA GLN A 822 11.75 -5.81 5.16
C GLN A 822 12.53 -6.78 6.05
N PRO A 823 13.76 -6.42 6.48
CA PRO A 823 14.63 -7.34 7.21
C PRO A 823 14.30 -7.49 8.69
N ALA A 824 13.45 -6.63 9.27
CA ALA A 824 13.27 -6.56 10.71
C ALA A 824 12.82 -7.88 11.36
N ILE A 825 11.97 -8.68 10.69
CA ILE A 825 11.48 -9.96 11.25
C ILE A 825 12.59 -10.96 11.61
N TRP A 826 13.73 -10.94 10.90
CA TRP A 826 14.83 -11.88 11.15
C TRP A 826 16.08 -11.16 11.67
N ALA A 827 16.38 -9.96 11.19
CA ALA A 827 17.55 -9.20 11.59
C ALA A 827 17.45 -8.65 13.02
N LEU A 828 16.24 -8.33 13.51
CA LEU A 828 16.06 -7.89 14.90
C LEU A 828 16.28 -9.05 15.90
N PRO A 829 15.62 -10.23 15.75
CA PRO A 829 15.93 -11.38 16.59
C PRO A 829 17.40 -11.79 16.52
N LEU A 830 18.00 -11.76 15.32
CA LEU A 830 19.42 -12.03 15.14
C LEU A 830 20.30 -11.06 15.95
N ALA A 831 20.02 -9.76 15.86
CA ALA A 831 20.75 -8.74 16.63
C ALA A 831 20.64 -8.99 18.14
N ILE A 832 19.43 -9.22 18.65
CA ILE A 832 19.18 -9.52 20.07
C ILE A 832 19.92 -10.80 20.50
N LEU A 833 19.80 -11.86 19.70
CA LEU A 833 20.42 -13.16 20.00
C LEU A 833 21.94 -13.07 20.02
N LEU A 834 22.55 -12.34 19.08
CA LEU A 834 23.98 -12.07 19.08
C LEU A 834 24.39 -11.23 20.29
N MET A 835 23.62 -10.20 20.66
CA MET A 835 23.90 -9.44 21.89
C MET A 835 23.88 -10.34 23.13
N ILE A 836 22.93 -11.27 23.21
CA ILE A 836 22.80 -12.20 24.34
C ILE A 836 23.93 -13.22 24.35
N ILE A 837 24.19 -13.91 23.24
CA ILE A 837 25.20 -14.98 23.16
C ILE A 837 26.58 -14.40 23.42
N VAL A 838 26.98 -13.36 22.70
CA VAL A 838 28.32 -12.77 22.87
C VAL A 838 28.47 -12.21 24.28
N SER A 839 27.45 -11.56 24.85
CA SER A 839 27.54 -11.09 26.24
C SER A 839 27.62 -12.21 27.26
N LYS A 840 27.03 -13.39 26.99
CA LYS A 840 27.20 -14.58 27.83
C LYS A 840 28.61 -15.16 27.71
N LEU A 841 29.22 -15.09 26.53
CA LEU A 841 30.59 -15.54 26.29
C LEU A 841 31.63 -14.57 26.89
N THR A 842 31.36 -13.27 26.89
CA THR A 842 32.27 -12.23 27.39
C THR A 842 31.85 -11.69 28.75
N ARG A 843 31.21 -12.51 29.61
CA ARG A 843 30.70 -12.10 30.94
C ARG A 843 31.73 -11.45 31.85
N THR A 844 33.01 -11.77 31.64
CA THR A 844 34.14 -11.18 32.38
C THR A 844 34.32 -9.69 32.11
N GLU A 845 33.79 -9.16 31.01
CA GLU A 845 33.89 -7.74 30.62
C GLU A 845 32.71 -6.88 31.11
N VAL A 846 31.80 -7.44 31.91
CA VAL A 846 30.72 -6.64 32.53
C VAL A 846 31.36 -5.66 33.53
N PRO A 847 31.09 -4.33 33.42
CA PRO A 847 31.66 -3.35 34.34
C PRO A 847 31.30 -3.66 35.80
N ALA A 848 32.27 -3.52 36.71
CA ALA A 848 32.07 -3.82 38.13
C ALA A 848 31.00 -2.92 38.79
N ASP A 849 30.85 -1.68 38.30
CA ASP A 849 29.89 -0.69 38.79
C ASP A 849 28.48 -0.83 38.19
N ILE A 850 28.20 -1.92 37.46
CA ILE A 850 26.94 -2.10 36.74
C ILE A 850 25.71 -2.08 37.66
N ARG A 851 25.83 -2.58 38.90
CA ARG A 851 24.71 -2.57 39.85
C ARG A 851 24.30 -1.15 40.20
N MET A 852 25.27 -0.25 40.40
CA MET A 852 25.01 1.16 40.65
C MET A 852 24.43 1.85 39.41
N LYS A 853 24.97 1.58 38.23
CA LYS A 853 24.40 2.10 36.97
C LYS A 853 22.94 1.69 36.76
N MET A 854 22.61 0.42 37.02
CA MET A 854 21.23 -0.08 36.94
C MET A 854 20.34 0.54 38.01
N LEU A 855 20.86 0.81 39.21
CA LEU A 855 20.14 1.51 40.26
C LEU A 855 19.82 2.95 39.83
N VAL A 856 20.79 3.70 39.32
CA VAL A 856 20.59 5.07 38.82
C VAL A 856 19.54 5.13 37.71
N LEU A 857 19.50 4.13 36.82
CA LEU A 857 18.49 4.04 35.74
C LEU A 857 17.06 3.88 36.28
N HIS A 858 16.86 3.11 37.35
CA HIS A 858 15.50 2.71 37.78
C HIS A 858 15.02 3.42 39.05
N ALA A 859 15.93 3.97 39.84
CA ALA A 859 15.61 4.68 41.07
C ALA A 859 14.84 6.00 40.79
N PRO A 860 13.92 6.41 41.69
CA PRO A 860 13.26 7.71 41.61
C PRO A 860 14.27 8.88 41.60
N GLU A 861 14.04 9.88 40.75
CA GLU A 861 14.90 11.09 40.64
C GLU A 861 15.10 11.82 41.98
N LYS A 862 14.13 11.72 42.90
CA LYS A 862 14.16 12.36 44.22
C LYS A 862 15.27 11.85 45.15
N LEU A 863 15.84 10.67 44.86
CA LEU A 863 16.87 10.06 45.70
C LEU A 863 18.28 10.65 45.46
N GLY A 864 18.47 11.54 44.49
CA GLY A 864 19.76 12.23 44.31
C GLY A 864 20.94 11.35 43.85
N LEU A 865 20.74 10.04 43.67
CA LEU A 865 21.77 9.04 43.35
C LEU A 865 22.63 9.38 42.12
N LYS A 866 22.14 10.21 41.20
CA LYS A 866 22.91 10.71 40.06
C LYS A 866 24.03 11.66 40.51
N GLN A 867 23.72 12.62 41.39
CA GLN A 867 24.72 13.56 41.91
C GLN A 867 25.77 12.82 42.74
N GLU A 868 25.36 11.87 43.57
CA GLU A 868 26.27 11.04 44.37
C GLU A 868 27.22 10.23 43.47
N TYR A 869 26.69 9.55 42.45
CA TYR A 869 27.51 8.80 41.49
C TYR A 869 28.51 9.69 40.72
N ILE A 870 28.09 10.89 40.30
CA ILE A 870 28.98 11.85 39.62
C ILE A 870 30.07 12.34 40.59
N GLN A 871 29.73 12.64 41.84
CA GLN A 871 30.69 13.09 42.84
C GLN A 871 31.72 12.00 43.19
N GLU A 872 31.28 10.76 43.39
CA GLU A 872 32.17 9.62 43.67
C GLU A 872 33.13 9.29 42.51
N HIS A 873 32.73 9.53 41.26
CA HIS A 873 33.58 9.31 40.08
C HIS A 873 34.37 10.53 39.62
N GLN A 874 34.04 11.74 40.10
CA GLN A 874 34.89 12.92 39.93
C GLN A 874 35.95 13.04 41.04
N ALA A 875 35.72 12.41 42.20
CA ALA A 875 36.67 12.33 43.30
C ALA A 875 37.72 11.21 43.16
N ARG A 876 37.59 10.37 42.13
CA ARG A 876 38.57 9.36 41.70
C ARG A 876 39.21 9.81 40.40
#